data_AF-A0A957TJD7-F1
#
_entry.id   AF-A0A957TJD7-F1
#
_cell.length_a   1.000
_cell.length_b   1.000
_cell.length_c   1.000
_cell.angle_alpha   90.00
_cell.angle_beta   90.00
_cell.angle_gamma   90.00
#
_symmetry.space_group_name_H-M   'P 1'
#
loop_
_entity.id
_entity.type
_entity.pdbx_description
1 polymer ?
#
loop_
_entity_poly.entity_id
_entity_poly.type
_entity_poly.pdbx_seq_one_letter_code
_entity_poly.pdbx_strand_id
1 'polypeptide(L)'
;MKHPLFALLPVGVVLALLWFSSAPAPAQSSGIDFETPSLGTAPNQQIDPYVDTATGTSFTADGNGVIGLVKNSATSACVAPADANQKLGTGTDKSNIGLSGFGIKATFQQPLQPPARVSVDFQTGVDVPVRLQLFNEKDELVGETLTTTDATGSNCNQAGGDRAVKRVVATSTQAVAYAILDLESQTGGRVFVIDNFEAESQIPERAEIPRNEVGIELDHLCSRTEYGNAAAYQYNDGFGNVGTLYLQHDGDNLYVCVEGTPGRPTSRFFAVNLDQDLGQETTPEKDDISLRVEVATNSPSSFVGSSSPAAPWSAQANSNWAVNAGSNQGQEVAEYKIALSETSADCGKPFGLGIFHQSVVTAGDYFGWPTQENPDKPNTWLPVTLLNPNSCTAPTNTPTATSAAIDTATATPTATATATAMPSNTPTDTRLPTNTATPTNTPVVSPTPTNTPLFVAGPIVAVPYFPPAVITAIAIPTVQLPDLSIHGIELTQGVQCFDSSKGIGNCPDNSLPVVNKKDATARIYLKYNSGPNSSMNGVPVRLHIRANGVWYEANASGKATTSINQANSDSADIYFNVNFNNDINVDFYAEVDPNNVIAETNNNNNRYPANGYITLTFRKRDTLKIIGQRTRYHPSGYTGGQYAQGWAVNGGAADFFEQLLPIRNNGIDYRVKSGYMNWTKALSPCSSNGDNQHDLIQALNSQWLMQNAFSWLFGTGDFTGADHVYGWVDNDGYPCGHADMPVYPHAGGLGVVGIGTDAPGTDTDNPGAGALIFVHELLHDYDLKHTDTGSDDCGSNDSSSQFPYSNSGIQEFGFNPITGKIYNPSNTHDVMSYCPSGGSKQGWISPYTWNYMSSKLDAAAVSAAGEEGTLVRLGKENFRHVAASDLLVVNAVIFNPASDGFNPARAGQLYNLHLLDGTTEGATYLLPGEGYSVELRKGEEVLSSESFSVTFKSEYSAHTGG
;
A
#
# COMPACT_ATOMS: atom_id res chain seq x y z
N MET A 1 36.43 34.11 74.22
CA MET A 1 37.47 33.06 74.40
C MET A 1 38.15 32.82 73.05
N LYS A 2 39.47 33.02 73.03
CA LYS A 2 40.54 32.55 72.12
C LYS A 2 40.18 31.89 70.76
N HIS A 3 40.49 32.62 69.65
CA HIS A 3 41.46 32.33 68.55
C HIS A 3 41.47 30.95 67.79
N PRO A 4 42.09 30.82 66.58
CA PRO A 4 41.97 31.61 65.32
C PRO A 4 42.28 30.83 63.97
N LEU A 5 42.32 31.57 62.83
CA LEU A 5 43.13 31.39 61.58
C LEU A 5 42.95 30.11 60.71
N PHE A 6 42.79 30.17 59.36
CA PHE A 6 43.86 30.50 58.39
C PHE A 6 43.34 30.84 56.95
N ALA A 7 44.00 31.85 56.36
CA ALA A 7 44.45 32.08 54.98
C ALA A 7 43.52 32.12 53.73
N LEU A 8 43.63 33.28 53.07
CA LEU A 8 43.31 33.60 51.67
C LEU A 8 44.30 32.98 50.66
N LEU A 9 43.79 32.63 49.48
CA LEU A 9 44.47 32.68 48.17
C LEU A 9 43.41 33.09 47.11
N PRO A 10 43.65 34.12 46.26
CA PRO A 10 42.70 34.51 45.23
C PRO A 10 43.02 33.76 43.93
N VAL A 11 42.11 32.89 43.48
CA VAL A 11 42.12 32.36 42.11
C VAL A 11 41.20 33.25 41.29
N GLY A 12 41.78 33.99 40.34
CA GLY A 12 41.03 34.71 39.32
C GLY A 12 40.29 33.73 38.43
N VAL A 13 38.96 33.67 38.57
CA VAL A 13 38.10 32.95 37.63
C VAL A 13 37.89 33.85 36.41
N VAL A 14 38.60 33.52 35.33
CA VAL A 14 38.26 33.96 33.99
C VAL A 14 36.95 33.29 33.62
N LEU A 15 35.86 34.06 33.59
CA LEU A 15 34.57 33.61 33.06
C LEU A 15 34.71 33.52 31.53
N ALA A 16 35.17 32.37 31.04
CA ALA A 16 35.05 32.03 29.63
C ALA A 16 33.56 31.79 29.35
N LEU A 17 32.93 32.67 28.56
CA LEU A 17 31.65 32.39 27.92
C LEU A 17 31.84 31.16 27.02
N LEU A 18 31.52 29.98 27.54
CA LEU A 18 31.36 28.77 26.74
C LEU A 18 30.09 28.95 25.92
N TRP A 19 30.26 29.14 24.62
CA TRP A 19 29.19 29.01 23.65
C TRP A 19 28.79 27.53 23.60
N PHE A 20 27.62 27.21 24.16
CA PHE A 20 27.00 25.89 23.99
C PHE A 20 26.43 25.82 22.58
N SER A 21 27.09 25.10 21.67
CA SER A 21 26.45 24.63 20.44
C SER A 21 25.60 23.42 20.78
N SER A 22 24.27 23.57 20.71
CA SER A 22 23.32 22.45 20.77
C SER A 22 23.48 21.57 19.54
N ALA A 23 23.54 20.25 19.74
CA ALA A 23 23.49 19.27 18.65
C ALA A 23 22.19 19.45 17.82
N PRO A 24 22.20 19.21 16.50
CA PRO A 24 21.01 19.32 15.65
C PRO A 24 19.93 18.32 16.11
N ALA A 25 18.68 18.76 16.07
CA ALA A 25 17.50 17.98 16.49
C ALA A 25 17.09 16.95 15.39
N PRO A 26 16.15 16.04 15.62
CA PRO A 26 15.71 15.03 14.65
C PRO A 26 15.13 15.53 13.33
N ALA A 27 15.26 14.64 12.34
CA ALA A 27 14.33 14.64 11.23
C ALA A 27 12.97 14.14 11.72
N GLN A 28 11.99 15.04 11.89
CA GLN A 28 10.63 14.68 12.29
C GLN A 28 9.80 14.60 11.01
N SER A 29 9.19 13.47 10.67
CA SER A 29 8.10 13.43 9.67
C SER A 29 6.83 12.98 10.38
N SER A 30 5.78 13.79 10.30
CA SER A 30 4.52 13.51 10.97
C SER A 30 3.33 14.03 10.22
N GLY A 31 2.38 13.14 9.93
CA GLY A 31 1.02 13.49 9.52
C GLY A 31 0.09 13.47 10.74
N ILE A 32 -0.74 14.50 10.87
CA ILE A 32 -1.74 14.68 11.92
C ILE A 32 -3.10 14.83 11.24
N ASP A 33 -4.05 13.92 11.53
CA ASP A 33 -5.36 13.81 10.85
C ASP A 33 -6.57 14.28 11.69
N PHE A 34 -6.35 14.85 12.88
CA PHE A 34 -7.37 15.45 13.78
C PHE A 34 -8.62 14.60 14.10
N GLU A 35 -8.62 13.31 13.78
CA GLU A 35 -9.73 12.39 14.08
C GLU A 35 -9.71 11.89 15.54
N THR A 36 -8.60 12.14 16.24
CA THR A 36 -8.38 11.73 17.64
C THR A 36 -8.08 12.93 18.53
N PRO A 37 -8.79 13.13 19.67
CA PRO A 37 -9.91 12.31 20.16
C PRO A 37 -11.18 12.49 19.33
N SER A 38 -11.98 11.43 19.21
CA SER A 38 -13.28 11.51 18.53
C SER A 38 -14.28 12.39 19.28
N LEU A 39 -14.94 13.30 18.56
CA LEU A 39 -16.04 14.14 19.03
C LEU A 39 -17.33 13.35 19.33
N GLY A 40 -17.44 12.09 18.90
CA GLY A 40 -18.65 11.29 19.07
C GLY A 40 -19.86 11.97 18.43
N THR A 41 -20.88 12.34 19.22
CA THR A 41 -22.06 13.11 18.74
C THR A 41 -21.91 14.63 18.87
N ALA A 42 -20.90 15.12 19.60
CA ALA A 42 -20.71 16.55 19.78
C ALA A 42 -20.38 17.24 18.44
N PRO A 43 -20.96 18.41 18.15
CA PRO A 43 -20.65 19.15 16.93
C PRO A 43 -19.23 19.76 16.96
N ASN A 44 -18.77 20.14 18.16
CA ASN A 44 -17.44 20.69 18.40
C ASN A 44 -17.00 20.47 19.85
N GLN A 45 -15.70 20.60 20.09
CA GLN A 45 -15.07 20.56 21.40
C GLN A 45 -13.86 21.49 21.42
N GLN A 46 -13.85 22.46 22.34
CA GLN A 46 -12.64 23.23 22.62
C GLN A 46 -11.57 22.34 23.25
N ILE A 47 -10.37 22.37 22.67
CA ILE A 47 -9.17 21.68 23.14
C ILE A 47 -8.03 22.67 22.90
N ASP A 48 -7.67 23.44 23.92
CA ASP A 48 -6.77 24.60 23.77
C ASP A 48 -5.69 24.61 24.86
N PRO A 49 -4.42 24.31 24.54
CA PRO A 49 -3.95 23.90 23.22
C PRO A 49 -4.45 22.50 22.81
N TYR A 50 -4.54 22.24 21.51
CA TYR A 50 -4.63 20.86 21.00
C TYR A 50 -3.21 20.33 20.86
N VAL A 51 -2.86 19.28 21.59
CA VAL A 51 -1.53 18.66 21.53
C VAL A 51 -1.68 17.28 20.92
N ASP A 52 -1.09 17.08 19.75
CA ASP A 52 -1.02 15.76 19.16
C ASP A 52 -0.07 14.88 19.99
N THR A 53 -0.58 13.75 20.48
CA THR A 53 0.18 12.91 21.40
C THR A 53 1.30 12.11 20.73
N ALA A 54 1.21 11.88 19.42
CA ALA A 54 2.23 11.13 18.68
C ALA A 54 3.47 11.99 18.40
N THR A 55 3.27 13.26 18.09
CA THR A 55 4.33 14.19 17.65
C THR A 55 4.75 15.20 18.70
N GLY A 56 3.91 15.41 19.71
CA GLY A 56 4.06 16.52 20.66
C GLY A 56 3.79 17.90 20.06
N THR A 57 3.34 17.98 18.79
CA THR A 57 3.02 19.25 18.13
C THR A 57 1.81 19.89 18.83
N SER A 58 1.99 21.13 19.26
CA SER A 58 0.98 21.90 19.98
C SER A 58 0.37 22.96 19.08
N PHE A 59 -0.95 22.92 18.93
CA PHE A 59 -1.71 23.87 18.14
C PHE A 59 -2.43 24.87 19.02
N THR A 60 -2.34 26.14 18.66
CA THR A 60 -2.98 27.27 19.34
C THR A 60 -3.60 28.21 18.32
N ALA A 61 -4.63 28.95 18.72
CA ALA A 61 -5.12 30.07 17.94
C ALA A 61 -4.17 31.27 18.10
N ASP A 62 -3.90 32.00 17.02
CA ASP A 62 -3.17 33.26 17.09
C ASP A 62 -4.05 34.36 17.71
N GLY A 63 -3.44 35.20 18.56
CA GLY A 63 -4.14 36.24 19.32
C GLY A 63 -5.01 35.72 20.48
N ASN A 64 -6.22 36.28 20.64
CA ASN A 64 -7.14 35.97 21.75
C ASN A 64 -8.19 34.91 21.40
N GLY A 65 -7.98 34.14 20.32
CA GLY A 65 -8.87 33.05 19.93
C GLY A 65 -8.70 31.82 20.83
N VAL A 66 -9.59 30.84 20.64
CA VAL A 66 -9.43 29.49 21.17
C VAL A 66 -9.41 28.49 20.02
N ILE A 67 -8.81 27.32 20.24
CA ILE A 67 -8.75 26.23 19.26
C ILE A 67 -9.52 24.99 19.74
N GLY A 68 -9.95 24.15 18.80
CA GLY A 68 -10.66 22.92 19.12
C GLY A 68 -11.02 22.09 17.90
N LEU A 69 -11.56 20.90 18.17
CA LEU A 69 -12.07 20.01 17.14
C LEU A 69 -13.51 20.40 16.78
N VAL A 70 -13.84 20.30 15.50
CA VAL A 70 -15.18 20.56 14.97
C VAL A 70 -15.48 19.58 13.84
N LYS A 71 -16.69 19.02 13.83
CA LYS A 71 -17.16 18.23 12.70
C LYS A 71 -17.33 19.12 11.49
N ASN A 72 -16.99 18.63 10.29
CA ASN A 72 -17.21 19.35 9.05
C ASN A 72 -18.62 19.94 8.94
N SER A 73 -19.64 19.14 9.30
CA SER A 73 -21.07 19.53 9.35
C SER A 73 -21.43 20.64 10.35
N ALA A 74 -20.59 20.89 11.35
CA ALA A 74 -20.78 21.93 12.36
C ALA A 74 -19.91 23.17 12.15
N THR A 75 -19.03 23.14 11.15
CA THR A 75 -18.32 24.35 10.74
C THR A 75 -19.28 25.31 10.03
N SER A 76 -18.93 26.60 9.99
CA SER A 76 -19.64 27.53 9.09
C SER A 76 -19.38 27.24 7.60
N ALA A 77 -18.53 26.24 7.31
CA ALA A 77 -17.90 25.92 6.05
C ALA A 77 -18.32 24.53 5.58
N CYS A 78 -19.57 24.34 5.14
CA CYS A 78 -19.91 23.06 4.51
C CYS A 78 -19.09 22.89 3.22
N VAL A 79 -18.22 21.88 3.19
CA VAL A 79 -17.74 21.26 1.97
C VAL A 79 -18.60 20.03 1.74
N ALA A 80 -19.26 19.94 0.59
CA ALA A 80 -20.05 18.76 0.26
C ALA A 80 -19.15 17.54 0.01
N PRO A 81 -19.51 16.35 0.51
CA PRO A 81 -20.67 16.06 1.36
C PRO A 81 -20.46 16.51 2.81
N ALA A 82 -21.54 16.86 3.51
CA ALA A 82 -21.50 17.07 4.96
C ALA A 82 -21.15 15.74 5.64
N ASP A 83 -19.86 15.51 5.86
CA ASP A 83 -19.34 14.30 6.48
C ASP A 83 -19.15 14.48 7.99
N ALA A 84 -18.91 13.36 8.66
CA ALA A 84 -18.58 13.31 10.07
C ALA A 84 -17.09 13.59 10.34
N ASN A 85 -16.31 13.91 9.29
CA ASN A 85 -14.87 14.16 9.40
C ASN A 85 -14.62 15.30 10.37
N GLN A 86 -13.68 15.10 11.27
CA GLN A 86 -13.28 16.06 12.28
C GLN A 86 -12.17 16.93 11.71
N LYS A 87 -12.10 18.16 12.18
CA LYS A 87 -11.12 19.15 11.75
C LYS A 87 -10.69 19.98 12.94
N LEU A 88 -9.51 20.57 12.85
CA LEU A 88 -9.06 21.54 13.83
C LEU A 88 -9.48 22.95 13.38
N GLY A 89 -10.23 23.66 14.21
CA GLY A 89 -10.73 24.99 13.90
C GLY A 89 -10.48 25.99 15.03
N THR A 90 -10.64 27.28 14.72
CA THR A 90 -10.55 28.36 15.71
C THR A 90 -11.92 28.98 16.01
N GLY A 91 -12.06 29.57 17.20
CA GLY A 91 -13.28 30.22 17.68
C GLY A 91 -12.98 31.39 18.61
N THR A 92 -13.95 32.26 18.85
CA THR A 92 -13.86 33.28 19.92
C THR A 92 -14.10 32.69 21.31
N ASP A 93 -14.77 31.54 21.37
CA ASP A 93 -15.05 30.73 22.55
C ASP A 93 -15.41 29.29 22.11
N LYS A 94 -15.70 28.41 23.07
CA LYS A 94 -16.08 27.01 22.83
C LYS A 94 -17.25 26.83 21.86
N SER A 95 -18.21 27.75 21.84
CA SER A 95 -19.40 27.63 20.99
C SER A 95 -19.14 28.03 19.53
N ASN A 96 -17.99 28.66 19.27
CA ASN A 96 -17.64 29.25 17.98
C ASN A 96 -16.45 28.57 17.28
N ILE A 97 -16.02 27.39 17.72
CA ILE A 97 -14.96 26.62 17.04
C ILE A 97 -15.42 26.27 15.61
N GLY A 98 -14.60 26.61 14.61
CA GLY A 98 -14.91 26.45 13.18
C GLY A 98 -15.75 27.59 12.58
N LEU A 99 -16.01 28.65 13.36
CA LEU A 99 -16.77 29.83 12.93
C LEU A 99 -15.90 31.11 12.87
N SER A 100 -14.73 31.10 13.51
CA SER A 100 -13.78 32.22 13.49
C SER A 100 -12.68 32.04 12.44
N GLY A 101 -11.86 33.09 12.26
CA GLY A 101 -10.76 33.16 11.29
C GLY A 101 -9.41 33.48 11.91
N PHE A 102 -9.19 33.13 13.18
CA PHE A 102 -7.88 33.32 13.81
C PHE A 102 -6.84 32.43 13.12
N GLY A 103 -5.60 32.93 13.00
CA GLY A 103 -4.49 32.11 12.52
C GLY A 103 -4.30 30.88 13.41
N ILE A 104 -3.78 29.80 12.83
CA ILE A 104 -3.46 28.58 13.57
C ILE A 104 -1.95 28.46 13.65
N LYS A 105 -1.43 28.46 14.89
CA LYS A 105 0.00 28.28 15.16
C LYS A 105 0.26 26.84 15.60
N ALA A 106 1.04 26.11 14.82
CA ALA A 106 1.55 24.78 15.14
C ALA A 106 2.99 24.89 15.66
N THR A 107 3.19 24.62 16.95
CA THR A 107 4.50 24.65 17.61
C THR A 107 5.04 23.24 17.73
N PHE A 108 6.19 22.98 17.12
CA PHE A 108 6.81 21.67 17.17
C PHE A 108 7.48 21.44 18.52
N GLN A 109 7.42 20.20 19.04
CA GLN A 109 8.09 19.86 20.29
C GLN A 109 9.60 20.07 20.20
N GLN A 110 10.16 19.86 19.01
CA GLN A 110 11.54 20.16 18.63
C GLN A 110 11.53 20.83 17.26
N PRO A 111 12.39 21.83 16.99
CA PRO A 111 12.43 22.44 15.67
C PRO A 111 12.72 21.42 14.57
N LEU A 112 11.93 21.45 13.50
CA LEU A 112 12.22 20.71 12.27
C LEU A 112 13.60 21.13 11.78
N GLN A 113 14.43 20.16 11.40
CA GLN A 113 15.74 20.45 10.83
C GLN A 113 15.63 20.77 9.34
N PRO A 114 16.52 21.64 8.82
CA PRO A 114 16.57 21.90 7.40
C PRO A 114 17.14 20.70 6.62
N PRO A 115 16.67 20.45 5.38
CA PRO A 115 15.54 21.12 4.74
C PRO A 115 14.20 20.74 5.40
N ALA A 116 13.41 21.72 5.83
CA ALA A 116 12.12 21.49 6.46
C ALA A 116 10.99 21.76 5.46
N ARG A 117 9.90 20.99 5.54
CA ARG A 117 8.67 21.15 4.76
C ARG A 117 7.47 21.02 5.68
N VAL A 118 6.53 21.95 5.55
CA VAL A 118 5.23 21.89 6.24
C VAL A 118 4.12 22.00 5.19
N SER A 119 3.11 21.17 5.34
CA SER A 119 2.06 20.89 4.38
C SER A 119 0.73 20.84 5.14
N VAL A 120 -0.26 21.63 4.71
CA VAL A 120 -1.53 21.77 5.44
C VAL A 120 -2.71 21.77 4.47
N ASP A 121 -3.66 20.87 4.71
CA ASP A 121 -4.99 20.94 4.09
C ASP A 121 -5.88 21.92 4.86
N PHE A 122 -6.45 22.91 4.18
CA PHE A 122 -7.24 23.96 4.81
C PHE A 122 -8.55 24.25 4.06
N GLN A 123 -9.47 24.90 4.77
CA GLN A 123 -10.74 25.38 4.21
C GLN A 123 -10.97 26.85 4.54
N THR A 124 -11.23 27.65 3.51
CA THR A 124 -11.47 29.10 3.59
C THR A 124 -12.53 29.55 2.57
N GLY A 125 -12.86 30.85 2.57
CA GLY A 125 -13.70 31.44 1.53
C GLY A 125 -13.04 31.39 0.16
N VAL A 126 -13.82 31.37 -0.91
CA VAL A 126 -13.30 31.52 -2.29
C VAL A 126 -12.55 32.83 -2.46
N ASP A 127 -11.47 32.79 -3.24
CA ASP A 127 -10.58 33.92 -3.53
C ASP A 127 -9.92 34.56 -2.29
N VAL A 128 -9.89 33.84 -1.16
CA VAL A 128 -9.21 34.30 0.05
C VAL A 128 -7.75 33.82 0.01
N PRO A 129 -6.77 34.74 0.03
CA PRO A 129 -5.36 34.36 0.09
C PRO A 129 -5.02 33.81 1.48
N VAL A 130 -4.56 32.57 1.52
CA VAL A 130 -4.08 31.86 2.71
C VAL A 130 -2.56 31.77 2.64
N ARG A 131 -1.93 32.05 3.78
CA ARG A 131 -0.49 32.12 3.92
C ARG A 131 -0.03 31.11 4.96
N LEU A 132 0.98 30.32 4.61
CA LEU A 132 1.68 29.43 5.52
C LEU A 132 3.08 29.97 5.75
N GLN A 133 3.39 30.35 6.98
CA GLN A 133 4.64 30.95 7.40
C GLN A 133 5.40 30.02 8.34
N LEU A 134 6.71 29.89 8.14
CA LEU A 134 7.61 29.05 8.93
C LEU A 134 8.57 29.93 9.71
N PHE A 135 8.70 29.69 11.01
CA PHE A 135 9.54 30.50 11.90
C PHE A 135 10.55 29.62 12.65
N ASN A 136 11.74 30.16 12.90
CA ASN A 136 12.73 29.52 13.76
C ASN A 136 12.52 29.88 15.25
N GLU A 137 13.38 29.39 16.14
CA GLU A 137 13.28 29.65 17.59
C GLU A 137 13.46 31.13 18.00
N LYS A 138 13.96 31.97 17.09
CA LYS A 138 14.15 33.42 17.30
C LYS A 138 12.99 34.26 16.77
N ASP A 139 11.89 33.61 16.39
CA ASP A 139 10.74 34.25 15.72
C ASP A 139 11.10 34.91 14.38
N GLU A 140 12.16 34.44 13.71
CA GLU A 140 12.53 34.91 12.36
C GLU A 140 11.79 34.06 11.31
N LEU A 141 11.19 34.70 10.31
CA LEU A 141 10.56 34.05 9.18
C LEU A 141 11.63 33.35 8.32
N VAL A 142 11.56 32.03 8.19
CA VAL A 142 12.53 31.19 7.47
C VAL A 142 11.96 30.50 6.22
N GLY A 143 10.64 30.54 6.04
CA GLY A 143 9.95 30.06 4.84
C GLY A 143 8.52 30.59 4.79
N GLU A 144 7.99 30.80 3.58
CA GLU A 144 6.64 31.32 3.39
C GLU A 144 6.07 30.85 2.04
N THR A 145 4.79 30.49 2.03
CA THR A 145 4.02 30.25 0.81
C THR A 145 2.66 30.92 0.91
N LEU A 146 2.22 31.54 -0.19
CA LEU A 146 0.90 32.13 -0.34
C LEU A 146 0.11 31.34 -1.40
N THR A 147 -1.15 31.04 -1.12
CA THR A 147 -2.05 30.37 -2.07
C THR A 147 -3.45 30.97 -2.00
N THR A 148 -4.18 30.99 -3.12
CA THR A 148 -5.58 31.42 -3.19
C THR A 148 -6.47 30.23 -3.48
N THR A 149 -7.62 30.14 -2.85
CA THR A 149 -8.64 29.12 -3.16
C THR A 149 -9.38 29.46 -4.44
N ASP A 150 -9.36 28.54 -5.41
CA ASP A 150 -10.12 28.70 -6.66
C ASP A 150 -11.58 28.27 -6.43
N ALA A 151 -12.54 28.98 -7.03
CA ALA A 151 -13.97 28.67 -6.91
C ALA A 151 -14.32 27.31 -7.51
N THR A 152 -14.53 26.29 -6.68
CA THR A 152 -15.16 25.03 -7.08
C THR A 152 -16.57 24.99 -6.51
N GLY A 153 -17.55 25.20 -7.39
CA GLY A 153 -18.94 25.45 -7.02
C GLY A 153 -19.59 24.34 -6.20
N SER A 154 -19.94 24.65 -4.95
CA SER A 154 -21.08 24.03 -4.30
C SER A 154 -21.71 25.05 -3.34
N ASN A 155 -22.95 25.43 -3.64
CA ASN A 155 -23.76 26.37 -2.88
C ASN A 155 -24.55 25.61 -1.80
N CYS A 156 -23.98 25.39 -0.62
CA CYS A 156 -24.61 24.58 0.44
C CYS A 156 -25.87 25.19 1.11
N ASN A 157 -26.56 26.15 0.49
CA ASN A 157 -27.82 26.77 0.99
C ASN A 157 -27.79 27.29 2.44
N GLN A 158 -26.61 27.42 3.06
CA GLN A 158 -26.41 28.06 4.36
C GLN A 158 -25.89 29.49 4.18
N ALA A 159 -26.01 30.33 5.22
CA ALA A 159 -25.51 31.70 5.21
C ALA A 159 -23.96 31.73 5.17
N GLY A 160 -23.39 31.73 3.97
CA GLY A 160 -21.94 31.83 3.71
C GLY A 160 -21.65 31.73 2.21
N GLY A 161 -20.64 32.46 1.71
CA GLY A 161 -20.22 32.35 0.31
C GLY A 161 -19.56 31.01 -0.02
N ASP A 162 -19.32 30.76 -1.31
CA ASP A 162 -18.65 29.56 -1.85
C ASP A 162 -17.27 29.36 -1.20
N ARG A 163 -16.85 28.09 -1.02
CA ARG A 163 -15.60 27.71 -0.32
C ARG A 163 -14.91 26.53 -1.02
N ALA A 164 -13.58 26.42 -0.83
CA ALA A 164 -12.78 25.34 -1.43
C ALA A 164 -11.81 24.71 -0.42
N VAL A 165 -11.48 23.44 -0.64
CA VAL A 165 -10.40 22.71 0.05
C VAL A 165 -9.14 22.85 -0.79
N LYS A 166 -8.02 23.23 -0.18
CA LYS A 166 -6.73 23.32 -0.87
C LYS A 166 -5.62 22.90 0.09
N ARG A 167 -4.52 22.42 -0.48
CA ARG A 167 -3.27 22.17 0.24
C ARG A 167 -2.32 23.33 0.04
N VAL A 168 -1.69 23.81 1.11
CA VAL A 168 -0.57 24.75 1.05
C VAL A 168 0.69 24.08 1.57
N VAL A 169 1.82 24.35 0.93
CA VAL A 169 3.12 23.75 1.27
C VAL A 169 4.15 24.86 1.35
N ALA A 170 4.89 24.93 2.45
CA ALA A 170 6.03 25.82 2.63
C ALA A 170 7.28 25.00 2.95
N THR A 171 8.43 25.45 2.45
CA THR A 171 9.73 24.82 2.72
C THR A 171 10.70 25.83 3.34
N SER A 172 11.71 25.35 4.06
CA SER A 172 12.74 26.16 4.71
C SER A 172 14.09 25.46 4.65
N THR A 173 15.15 26.21 4.33
CA THR A 173 16.55 25.75 4.42
C THR A 173 17.16 26.03 5.78
N GLN A 174 16.38 26.54 6.74
CA GLN A 174 16.76 26.73 8.13
C GLN A 174 15.84 25.90 9.05
N ALA A 175 16.23 25.70 10.30
CA ALA A 175 15.40 25.00 11.26
C ALA A 175 14.07 25.75 11.51
N VAL A 176 12.98 25.01 11.65
CA VAL A 176 11.62 25.55 11.83
C VAL A 176 11.08 25.13 13.20
N ALA A 177 10.93 26.09 14.11
CA ALA A 177 10.39 25.86 15.46
C ALA A 177 8.85 25.85 15.49
N TYR A 178 8.21 26.63 14.62
CA TYR A 178 6.75 26.63 14.50
C TYR A 178 6.30 27.12 13.12
N ALA A 179 5.07 26.77 12.77
CA ALA A 179 4.38 27.25 11.57
C ALA A 179 3.12 28.04 11.95
N ILE A 180 2.79 29.07 11.17
CA ILE A 180 1.53 29.83 11.29
C ILE A 180 0.79 29.73 9.96
N LEU A 181 -0.46 29.28 10.01
CA LEU A 181 -1.40 29.38 8.90
C LEU A 181 -2.36 30.55 9.16
N ASP A 182 -2.30 31.59 8.34
CA ASP A 182 -3.14 32.78 8.48
C ASP A 182 -3.61 33.34 7.12
N LEU A 183 -4.21 34.53 7.14
CA LEU A 183 -4.67 35.24 5.96
C LEU A 183 -3.86 36.50 5.72
N GLU A 184 -3.57 36.79 4.46
CA GLU A 184 -2.78 37.97 4.08
C GLU A 184 -3.48 39.30 4.47
N SER A 185 -4.83 39.34 4.46
CA SER A 185 -5.60 40.52 4.87
C SER A 185 -6.46 40.22 6.10
N GLN A 186 -6.23 40.94 7.21
CA GLN A 186 -7.11 40.88 8.40
C GLN A 186 -8.49 41.52 8.17
N THR A 187 -8.74 42.06 6.98
CA THR A 187 -10.01 42.69 6.60
C THR A 187 -11.02 41.65 6.09
N GLY A 188 -11.44 40.74 6.97
CA GLY A 188 -12.71 40.01 6.83
C GLY A 188 -12.69 38.63 6.16
N GLY A 189 -11.54 38.12 5.70
CA GLY A 189 -11.40 36.70 5.33
C GLY A 189 -11.33 35.82 6.58
N ARG A 190 -11.69 34.53 6.48
CA ARG A 190 -11.60 33.57 7.61
C ARG A 190 -10.92 32.26 7.17
N VAL A 191 -9.84 31.84 7.83
CA VAL A 191 -9.41 30.41 7.83
C VAL A 191 -10.33 29.71 8.81
N PHE A 192 -11.18 28.79 8.34
CA PHE A 192 -12.20 28.20 9.21
C PHE A 192 -11.66 26.99 9.96
N VAL A 193 -10.98 26.11 9.23
CA VAL A 193 -10.50 24.81 9.73
C VAL A 193 -9.29 24.31 8.92
N ILE A 194 -8.47 23.48 9.55
CA ILE A 194 -7.45 22.65 8.92
C ILE A 194 -7.75 21.16 9.16
N ASP A 195 -7.31 20.34 8.22
CA ASP A 195 -7.32 18.89 8.28
C ASP A 195 -5.87 18.39 8.23
N ASN A 196 -5.53 17.31 7.52
CA ASN A 196 -4.17 16.78 7.35
C ASN A 196 -3.06 17.83 7.45
N PHE A 197 -2.38 17.84 8.59
CA PHE A 197 -1.20 18.65 8.86
C PHE A 197 0.03 17.74 8.80
N GLU A 198 0.92 18.00 7.87
CA GLU A 198 2.15 17.25 7.65
C GLU A 198 3.34 18.18 7.93
N ALA A 199 4.22 17.78 8.83
CA ALA A 199 5.49 18.46 9.08
C ALA A 199 6.63 17.46 8.93
N GLU A 200 7.55 17.75 8.02
CA GLU A 200 8.71 16.93 7.76
C GLU A 200 10.01 17.74 7.79
N SER A 201 11.00 17.27 8.53
CA SER A 201 12.40 17.54 8.19
C SER A 201 12.71 16.59 7.03
N GLN A 202 12.84 17.10 5.82
CA GLN A 202 13.20 16.27 4.69
C GLN A 202 14.57 15.64 4.94
N ILE A 203 14.63 14.33 4.72
CA ILE A 203 15.90 13.62 4.60
C ILE A 203 16.64 14.30 3.45
N PRO A 204 17.85 14.83 3.66
CA PRO A 204 18.57 15.49 2.59
C PRO A 204 18.75 14.50 1.43
N GLU A 205 18.62 14.93 0.17
CA GLU A 205 18.82 14.05 -1.02
C GLU A 205 20.19 13.34 -1.03
N ARG A 206 21.12 13.84 -0.22
CA ARG A 206 22.44 13.29 0.04
C ARG A 206 22.88 13.60 1.47
N ALA A 207 23.44 12.62 2.18
CA ALA A 207 24.14 12.87 3.44
C ALA A 207 25.61 13.23 3.22
N GLU A 208 26.10 14.21 3.95
CA GLU A 208 27.52 14.55 4.01
C GLU A 208 28.11 14.08 5.34
N ILE A 209 29.18 13.29 5.29
CA ILE A 209 29.83 12.74 6.48
C ILE A 209 31.11 13.55 6.75
N PRO A 210 31.20 14.25 7.89
CA PRO A 210 32.37 15.05 8.23
C PRO A 210 33.57 14.18 8.60
N ARG A 211 34.76 14.70 8.31
CA ARG A 211 36.02 14.16 8.82
C ARG A 211 36.23 14.54 10.29
N ASN A 212 36.62 13.58 11.12
CA ASN A 212 37.02 13.79 12.50
C ASN A 212 38.30 12.99 12.81
N GLU A 213 39.34 13.67 13.29
CA GLU A 213 40.63 13.05 13.65
C GLU A 213 40.67 12.54 15.10
N VAL A 214 39.60 12.75 15.87
CA VAL A 214 39.46 12.15 17.20
C VAL A 214 39.33 10.65 17.04
N GLY A 215 40.25 9.89 17.66
CA GLY A 215 40.19 8.44 17.66
C GLY A 215 38.94 7.95 18.40
N ILE A 216 38.21 7.03 17.75
CA ILE A 216 36.98 6.44 18.28
C ILE A 216 37.30 5.08 18.89
N GLU A 217 36.83 4.86 20.11
CA GLU A 217 36.87 3.59 20.80
C GLU A 217 35.53 2.88 20.58
N LEU A 218 35.53 1.62 20.14
CA LEU A 218 34.29 0.85 20.00
C LEU A 218 33.89 0.32 21.37
N ASP A 219 33.24 1.15 22.17
CA ASP A 219 32.94 0.88 23.58
C ASP A 219 31.44 0.84 23.90
N HIS A 220 30.59 0.83 22.87
CA HIS A 220 29.13 0.93 22.87
C HIS A 220 28.56 2.23 23.47
N LEU A 221 29.30 3.34 23.40
CA LEU A 221 28.86 4.66 23.85
C LEU A 221 28.94 5.68 22.71
N CYS A 222 27.80 6.18 22.21
CA CYS A 222 27.78 7.34 21.31
C CYS A 222 28.05 8.66 22.06
N SER A 223 29.19 8.75 22.76
CA SER A 223 29.49 9.87 23.62
C SER A 223 29.65 11.16 22.79
N ARG A 224 29.15 12.27 23.34
CA ARG A 224 29.34 13.61 22.73
C ARG A 224 30.82 14.01 22.61
N THR A 225 31.72 13.35 23.34
CA THR A 225 33.16 13.62 23.24
C THR A 225 33.74 13.00 21.97
N GLU A 226 33.28 11.80 21.61
CA GLU A 226 33.80 11.04 20.46
C GLU A 226 33.07 11.39 19.15
N TYR A 227 31.74 11.56 19.22
CA TYR A 227 30.90 11.89 18.06
C TYR A 227 30.43 13.37 18.05
N GLY A 228 31.09 14.25 18.82
CA GLY A 228 30.68 15.66 18.93
C GLY A 228 30.72 16.46 17.62
N ASN A 229 31.52 16.01 16.64
CA ASN A 229 31.61 16.58 15.30
C ASN A 229 30.97 15.70 14.22
N ALA A 230 30.32 14.60 14.60
CA ALA A 230 29.68 13.70 13.64
C ALA A 230 28.43 14.36 13.04
N ALA A 231 28.10 13.98 11.80
CA ALA A 231 26.77 14.24 11.28
C ALA A 231 25.77 13.39 12.07
N ALA A 232 24.81 14.05 12.71
CA ALA A 232 23.79 13.38 13.50
C ALA A 232 22.47 13.38 12.73
N TYR A 233 21.88 12.19 12.61
CA TYR A 233 20.58 11.94 12.03
C TYR A 233 19.71 11.25 13.07
N GLN A 234 18.41 11.29 12.86
CA GLN A 234 17.46 10.62 13.74
C GLN A 234 16.52 9.79 12.87
N TYR A 235 15.99 8.72 13.43
CA TYR A 235 15.10 7.81 12.72
C TYR A 235 14.01 7.30 13.66
N ASN A 236 12.85 6.94 13.08
CA ASN A 236 11.76 6.35 13.84
C ASN A 236 12.13 4.90 14.18
N ASP A 237 12.25 4.59 15.47
CA ASP A 237 12.59 3.27 16.00
C ASP A 237 11.35 2.55 16.58
N GLY A 238 11.56 1.34 17.09
CA GLY A 238 10.51 0.53 17.72
C GLY A 238 9.71 1.27 18.80
N PHE A 239 8.44 0.91 18.92
CA PHE A 239 7.48 1.49 19.89
C PHE A 239 7.14 2.98 19.68
N GLY A 240 7.43 3.54 18.50
CA GLY A 240 7.17 4.95 18.20
C GLY A 240 8.17 5.90 18.85
N ASN A 241 9.30 5.38 19.34
CA ASN A 241 10.40 6.18 19.86
C ASN A 241 11.31 6.62 18.70
N VAL A 242 12.21 7.56 18.99
CA VAL A 242 13.20 8.06 18.03
C VAL A 242 14.57 7.52 18.41
N GLY A 243 15.26 6.91 17.44
CA GLY A 243 16.66 6.51 17.53
C GLY A 243 17.58 7.58 16.93
N THR A 244 18.83 7.62 17.40
CA THR A 244 19.86 8.56 16.92
C THR A 244 20.95 7.82 16.14
N LEU A 245 21.45 8.45 15.09
CA LEU A 245 22.52 7.95 14.25
C LEU A 245 23.62 9.02 14.14
N TYR A 246 24.88 8.65 14.39
CA TYR A 246 26.04 9.51 14.23
C TYR A 246 26.97 8.93 13.16
N LEU A 247 27.37 9.77 12.21
CA LEU A 247 28.25 9.42 11.08
C LEU A 247 29.46 10.34 11.04
N GLN A 248 30.67 9.77 11.03
CA GLN A 248 31.92 10.51 10.79
C GLN A 248 32.98 9.59 10.16
N HIS A 249 34.09 10.16 9.68
CA HIS A 249 35.22 9.35 9.19
C HIS A 249 36.56 9.94 9.63
N ASP A 250 37.61 9.13 9.81
CA ASP A 250 38.97 9.62 10.10
C ASP A 250 39.83 9.81 8.81
N GLY A 251 39.32 9.32 7.69
CA GLY A 251 40.00 9.30 6.39
C GLY A 251 40.50 7.91 5.98
N ASP A 252 40.50 6.94 6.89
CA ASP A 252 40.79 5.53 6.65
C ASP A 252 39.57 4.64 6.95
N ASN A 253 38.72 5.05 7.89
CA ASN A 253 37.53 4.35 8.36
C ASN A 253 36.31 5.26 8.41
N LEU A 254 35.15 4.70 8.06
CA LEU A 254 33.83 5.20 8.38
C LEU A 254 33.45 4.72 9.78
N TYR A 255 32.97 5.64 10.61
CA TYR A 255 32.44 5.37 11.94
C TYR A 255 30.94 5.61 11.96
N VAL A 256 30.22 4.62 12.45
CA VAL A 256 28.75 4.65 12.60
C VAL A 256 28.42 4.35 14.05
N CYS A 257 27.71 5.26 14.71
CA CYS A 257 27.14 4.99 16.03
C CYS A 257 25.63 5.11 15.95
N VAL A 258 24.91 4.04 16.29
CA VAL A 258 23.45 4.01 16.25
C VAL A 258 22.91 3.72 17.64
N GLU A 259 21.94 4.52 18.08
CA GLU A 259 21.23 4.42 19.34
C GLU A 259 19.74 4.15 19.05
N GLY A 260 19.21 3.08 19.60
CA GLY A 260 17.81 2.66 19.45
C GLY A 260 17.13 2.35 20.79
N THR A 261 15.82 2.16 20.75
CA THR A 261 15.02 1.68 21.88
C THR A 261 15.29 0.20 22.13
N PRO A 262 15.35 -0.26 23.39
CA PRO A 262 15.49 -1.67 23.68
C PRO A 262 14.41 -2.56 23.05
N GLY A 263 14.83 -3.49 22.20
CA GLY A 263 13.94 -4.48 21.61
C GLY A 263 13.58 -5.63 22.55
N ARG A 264 12.50 -6.36 22.21
CA ARG A 264 12.02 -7.53 22.96
C ARG A 264 12.63 -8.86 22.49
N PRO A 265 12.71 -9.16 21.18
CA PRO A 265 13.31 -10.40 20.70
C PRO A 265 14.81 -10.47 21.00
N THR A 266 15.32 -11.66 21.33
CA THR A 266 16.77 -11.86 21.51
C THR A 266 17.54 -11.86 20.20
N SER A 267 16.85 -12.07 19.07
CA SER A 267 17.40 -12.09 17.72
C SER A 267 17.49 -10.69 17.09
N ARG A 268 17.38 -9.62 17.89
CA ARG A 268 17.45 -8.25 17.39
C ARG A 268 18.88 -7.84 17.09
N PHE A 269 19.05 -7.05 16.05
CA PHE A 269 20.36 -6.64 15.56
C PHE A 269 20.30 -5.26 14.92
N PHE A 270 21.46 -4.59 14.91
CA PHE A 270 21.68 -3.45 14.02
C PHE A 270 22.34 -3.92 12.72
N ALA A 271 22.00 -3.28 11.61
CA ALA A 271 22.57 -3.52 10.29
C ALA A 271 23.03 -2.19 9.65
N VAL A 272 24.25 -2.18 9.12
CA VAL A 272 24.76 -1.12 8.22
C VAL A 272 24.85 -1.72 6.83
N ASN A 273 24.06 -1.19 5.91
CA ASN A 273 24.00 -1.61 4.51
C ASN A 273 24.69 -0.57 3.63
N LEU A 274 25.55 -1.03 2.72
CA LEU A 274 26.37 -0.23 1.84
C LEU A 274 26.12 -0.66 0.39
N ASP A 275 25.78 0.31 -0.46
CA ASP A 275 25.72 0.17 -1.93
C ASP A 275 26.97 0.87 -2.50
N GLN A 276 27.94 0.07 -2.93
CA GLN A 276 29.29 0.54 -3.23
C GLN A 276 29.41 1.31 -4.54
N ASP A 277 28.49 1.10 -5.49
CA ASP A 277 28.51 1.76 -6.80
C ASP A 277 27.42 2.83 -6.96
N LEU A 278 26.52 2.92 -5.98
CA LEU A 278 25.33 3.77 -5.96
C LEU A 278 24.38 3.43 -7.12
N GLY A 279 24.24 2.15 -7.45
CA GLY A 279 23.40 1.64 -8.51
C GLY A 279 21.91 1.81 -8.21
N GLN A 280 21.54 1.90 -6.93
CA GLN A 280 20.17 2.08 -6.47
C GLN A 280 19.23 1.01 -7.05
N GLU A 281 19.65 -0.24 -6.94
CA GLU A 281 18.91 -1.41 -7.39
C GLU A 281 17.80 -1.80 -6.41
N THR A 282 16.79 -2.51 -6.91
CA THR A 282 15.66 -2.97 -6.10
C THR A 282 15.97 -4.24 -5.30
N THR A 283 17.16 -4.82 -5.47
CA THR A 283 17.60 -6.05 -4.80
C THR A 283 19.12 -6.02 -4.67
N PRO A 284 19.71 -6.45 -3.53
CA PRO A 284 21.13 -6.28 -3.30
C PRO A 284 21.95 -7.16 -4.26
N GLU A 285 22.92 -6.57 -4.95
CA GLU A 285 23.89 -7.16 -5.85
C GLU A 285 25.24 -7.42 -5.13
N LYS A 286 26.24 -7.90 -5.88
CA LYS A 286 27.49 -8.41 -5.29
C LYS A 286 28.38 -7.35 -4.65
N ASP A 287 28.12 -6.10 -4.96
CA ASP A 287 28.76 -4.91 -4.44
C ASP A 287 27.97 -4.27 -3.31
N ASP A 288 26.78 -4.81 -2.98
CA ASP A 288 26.06 -4.46 -1.78
C ASP A 288 26.53 -5.30 -0.58
N ILE A 289 26.81 -4.63 0.54
CA ILE A 289 27.28 -5.27 1.77
C ILE A 289 26.34 -4.96 2.91
N SER A 290 25.98 -5.97 3.71
CA SER A 290 25.25 -5.80 4.97
C SER A 290 26.12 -6.26 6.15
N LEU A 291 26.45 -5.32 7.05
CA LEU A 291 27.24 -5.54 8.26
C LEU A 291 26.32 -5.53 9.48
N ARG A 292 26.17 -6.67 10.14
CA ARG A 292 25.15 -6.88 11.18
C ARG A 292 25.78 -7.22 12.52
N VAL A 293 25.18 -6.76 13.61
CA VAL A 293 25.56 -7.13 14.97
C VAL A 293 24.34 -7.43 15.82
N GLU A 294 24.26 -8.66 16.34
CA GLU A 294 23.22 -9.02 17.30
C GLU A 294 23.45 -8.29 18.63
N VAL A 295 22.48 -7.50 19.08
CA VAL A 295 22.63 -6.65 20.27
C VAL A 295 22.80 -7.49 21.53
N ALA A 296 22.07 -8.60 21.64
CA ALA A 296 22.06 -9.44 22.83
C ALA A 296 23.37 -10.24 23.03
N THR A 297 24.03 -10.61 21.95
CA THR A 297 25.21 -11.49 21.95
C THR A 297 26.50 -10.76 21.57
N ASN A 298 26.38 -9.52 21.07
CA ASN A 298 27.46 -8.77 20.43
C ASN A 298 28.15 -9.60 19.33
N SER A 299 27.37 -10.37 18.57
CA SER A 299 27.90 -11.27 17.55
C SER A 299 27.86 -10.62 16.17
N PRO A 300 29.03 -10.35 15.55
CA PRO A 300 29.08 -9.78 14.21
C PRO A 300 28.79 -10.83 13.14
N SER A 301 28.09 -10.42 12.09
CA SER A 301 27.92 -11.18 10.86
C SER A 301 27.95 -10.22 9.66
N SER A 302 28.42 -10.71 8.51
CA SER A 302 28.48 -9.92 7.29
C SER A 302 27.93 -10.71 6.12
N PHE A 303 27.31 -9.98 5.20
CA PHE A 303 26.64 -10.52 4.03
C PHE A 303 26.97 -9.67 2.81
N VAL A 304 26.90 -10.31 1.65
CA VAL A 304 26.97 -9.66 0.33
C VAL A 304 25.66 -9.91 -0.40
N GLY A 305 25.22 -8.96 -1.23
CA GLY A 305 24.03 -9.16 -2.03
C GLY A 305 24.17 -10.31 -3.03
N SER A 306 23.06 -10.97 -3.32
CA SER A 306 23.01 -12.18 -4.14
C SER A 306 22.37 -11.97 -5.52
N SER A 307 21.83 -10.77 -5.76
CA SER A 307 20.93 -10.43 -6.87
C SER A 307 19.64 -11.27 -6.91
N SER A 308 19.29 -11.99 -5.83
CA SER A 308 18.12 -12.85 -5.74
C SER A 308 17.06 -12.26 -4.80
N PRO A 309 15.88 -11.87 -5.29
CA PRO A 309 14.82 -11.32 -4.45
C PRO A 309 14.34 -12.29 -3.35
N ALA A 310 14.44 -13.60 -3.57
CA ALA A 310 14.01 -14.63 -2.61
C ALA A 310 15.03 -14.86 -1.48
N ALA A 311 16.28 -14.46 -1.68
CA ALA A 311 17.37 -14.62 -0.72
C ALA A 311 18.39 -13.49 -0.94
N PRO A 312 18.04 -12.24 -0.62
CA PRO A 312 18.78 -11.05 -1.06
C PRO A 312 20.23 -11.03 -0.58
N TRP A 313 20.54 -11.76 0.49
CA TRP A 313 21.84 -11.79 1.14
C TRP A 313 22.47 -13.18 1.13
N SER A 314 23.77 -13.24 0.86
CA SER A 314 24.62 -14.41 1.03
C SER A 314 25.68 -14.14 2.10
N ALA A 315 25.84 -15.05 3.06
CA ALA A 315 26.83 -14.88 4.11
C ALA A 315 28.26 -14.82 3.53
N GLN A 316 29.03 -13.81 3.92
CA GLN A 316 30.41 -13.62 3.49
C GLN A 316 31.24 -13.14 4.67
N ALA A 317 32.36 -13.81 4.97
CA ALA A 317 33.28 -13.32 5.98
C ALA A 317 33.97 -12.04 5.49
N ASN A 318 33.86 -10.95 6.26
CA ASN A 318 34.52 -9.69 5.99
C ASN A 318 35.36 -9.28 7.22
N SER A 319 36.66 -9.08 7.04
CA SER A 319 37.60 -8.69 8.10
C SER A 319 37.90 -7.19 8.13
N ASN A 320 37.34 -6.41 7.20
CA ASN A 320 37.65 -4.99 7.02
C ASN A 320 36.70 -4.08 7.82
N TRP A 321 36.14 -4.60 8.91
CA TRP A 321 35.30 -3.85 9.83
C TRP A 321 35.39 -4.45 11.23
N ALA A 322 35.02 -3.65 12.22
CA ALA A 322 34.85 -4.06 13.61
C ALA A 322 33.56 -3.44 14.16
N VAL A 323 32.97 -4.08 15.16
CA VAL A 323 31.73 -3.60 15.78
C VAL A 323 31.70 -3.93 17.27
N ASN A 324 31.02 -3.09 18.04
CA ASN A 324 30.63 -3.39 19.42
C ASN A 324 29.19 -2.93 19.65
N ALA A 325 28.33 -3.82 20.14
CA ALA A 325 26.95 -3.52 20.46
C ALA A 325 26.58 -3.96 21.88
N GLY A 326 25.60 -3.27 22.46
CA GLY A 326 25.10 -3.56 23.80
C GLY A 326 23.94 -2.68 24.20
N SER A 327 23.55 -2.75 25.47
CA SER A 327 22.56 -1.86 26.06
C SER A 327 23.23 -0.86 26.99
N ASN A 328 22.99 0.43 26.79
CA ASN A 328 23.53 1.51 27.61
C ASN A 328 22.40 2.47 28.02
N GLN A 329 22.27 2.76 29.31
CA GLN A 329 21.29 3.72 29.87
C GLN A 329 19.83 3.52 29.43
N GLY A 330 19.43 2.28 29.11
CA GLY A 330 18.08 2.00 28.64
C GLY A 330 17.87 2.26 27.14
N GLN A 331 18.95 2.38 26.38
CA GLN A 331 19.00 2.35 24.93
C GLN A 331 19.86 1.16 24.47
N GLU A 332 19.68 0.77 23.22
CA GLU A 332 20.55 -0.17 22.53
C GLU A 332 21.47 0.59 21.61
N VAL A 333 22.75 0.25 21.67
CA VAL A 333 23.79 0.99 20.96
C VAL A 333 24.61 0.01 20.16
N ALA A 334 24.98 0.39 18.94
CA ALA A 334 26.00 -0.29 18.16
C ALA A 334 26.96 0.73 17.54
N GLU A 335 28.25 0.41 17.64
CA GLU A 335 29.34 1.20 17.08
C GLU A 335 30.10 0.38 16.06
N TYR A 336 30.23 0.91 14.85
CA TYR A 336 30.93 0.30 13.74
C TYR A 336 32.17 1.11 13.39
N LYS A 337 33.25 0.40 13.10
CA LYS A 337 34.43 0.91 12.41
C LYS A 337 34.57 0.14 11.11
N ILE A 338 34.35 0.80 9.98
CA ILE A 338 34.30 0.18 8.65
C ILE A 338 35.43 0.78 7.81
N ALA A 339 36.32 -0.03 7.24
CA ALA A 339 37.36 0.49 6.37
C ALA A 339 36.72 1.20 5.16
N LEU A 340 37.22 2.37 4.76
CA LEU A 340 36.64 3.11 3.63
C LEU A 340 36.71 2.35 2.30
N SER A 341 37.60 1.36 2.18
CA SER A 341 37.64 0.43 1.05
C SER A 341 36.37 -0.41 0.88
N GLU A 342 35.52 -0.48 1.91
CA GLU A 342 34.23 -1.17 1.86
C GLU A 342 33.08 -0.25 1.45
N THR A 343 33.29 1.09 1.40
CA THR A 343 32.20 2.05 1.15
C THR A 343 31.97 2.31 -0.33
N SER A 344 33.03 2.41 -1.13
CA SER A 344 32.93 2.58 -2.59
C SER A 344 34.13 1.95 -3.27
N ALA A 345 33.93 1.46 -4.50
CA ALA A 345 35.01 0.89 -5.30
C ALA A 345 36.11 1.92 -5.64
N ASP A 346 35.73 3.20 -5.76
CA ASP A 346 36.62 4.33 -6.02
C ASP A 346 36.54 5.32 -4.85
N CYS A 347 37.57 5.33 -4.02
CA CYS A 347 37.60 6.14 -2.81
C CYS A 347 37.23 7.62 -3.03
N GLY A 348 36.26 8.11 -2.26
CA GLY A 348 35.74 9.48 -2.36
C GLY A 348 34.58 9.64 -3.34
N LYS A 349 34.17 8.58 -4.06
CA LYS A 349 32.88 8.59 -4.74
C LYS A 349 31.74 8.46 -3.75
N PRO A 350 30.55 8.97 -4.13
CA PRO A 350 29.34 8.69 -3.38
C PRO A 350 29.01 7.21 -3.36
N PHE A 351 28.34 6.77 -2.31
CA PHE A 351 27.85 5.39 -2.12
C PHE A 351 26.48 5.43 -1.41
N GLY A 352 25.68 4.38 -1.51
CA GLY A 352 24.41 4.28 -0.79
C GLY A 352 24.61 3.79 0.64
N LEU A 353 23.93 4.38 1.60
CA LEU A 353 23.98 3.99 3.02
C LEU A 353 22.58 3.83 3.59
N GLY A 354 22.30 2.65 4.16
CA GLY A 354 21.11 2.36 4.93
C GLY A 354 21.48 1.79 6.30
N ILE A 355 20.81 2.23 7.38
CA ILE A 355 21.12 1.79 8.75
C ILE A 355 19.82 1.40 9.44
N PHE A 356 19.76 0.17 9.93
CA PHE A 356 18.51 -0.43 10.42
C PHE A 356 18.68 -1.11 11.77
N HIS A 357 17.71 -0.92 12.66
CA HIS A 357 17.47 -1.68 13.86
C HIS A 357 16.35 -2.70 13.58
N GLN A 358 16.67 -4.00 13.58
CA GLN A 358 15.76 -5.05 13.15
C GLN A 358 15.35 -5.98 14.28
N SER A 359 14.13 -6.51 14.18
CA SER A 359 13.49 -7.38 15.16
C SER A 359 13.37 -6.75 16.55
N VAL A 360 12.94 -5.48 16.63
CA VAL A 360 12.85 -4.67 17.85
C VAL A 360 11.55 -4.94 18.60
N VAL A 361 10.39 -4.82 17.96
CA VAL A 361 9.07 -5.04 18.62
C VAL A 361 8.67 -6.51 18.51
N THR A 362 8.82 -7.07 17.31
CA THR A 362 8.52 -8.45 16.92
C THR A 362 9.59 -8.97 15.95
N ALA A 363 9.80 -10.28 15.88
CA ALA A 363 10.79 -10.84 14.95
C ALA A 363 10.43 -10.48 13.49
N GLY A 364 11.37 -9.90 12.76
CA GLY A 364 11.23 -9.52 11.35
C GLY A 364 10.76 -8.08 11.08
N ASP A 365 10.41 -7.29 12.10
CA ASP A 365 10.24 -5.86 11.90
C ASP A 365 11.58 -5.15 11.69
N TYR A 366 11.54 -3.94 11.16
CA TYR A 366 12.72 -3.13 10.92
C TYR A 366 12.38 -1.66 11.07
N PHE A 367 13.34 -0.92 11.58
CA PHE A 367 13.28 0.51 11.81
C PHE A 367 14.61 1.08 11.36
N GLY A 368 14.64 2.19 10.62
CA GLY A 368 15.92 2.63 10.09
C GLY A 368 15.92 3.99 9.41
N TRP A 369 17.12 4.34 8.97
CA TRP A 369 17.48 5.54 8.22
C TRP A 369 18.04 5.14 6.86
N PRO A 370 17.75 5.88 5.76
CA PRO A 370 16.98 7.12 5.70
C PRO A 370 15.48 6.93 5.89
N THR A 371 14.94 5.80 5.46
CA THR A 371 13.50 5.51 5.48
C THR A 371 13.23 4.23 6.28
N GLN A 372 11.98 4.07 6.75
CA GLN A 372 11.50 2.79 7.27
C GLN A 372 11.09 1.81 6.15
N GLU A 373 11.71 1.94 4.97
CA GLU A 373 11.45 1.02 3.87
C GLU A 373 12.29 -0.26 4.03
N ASN A 374 12.00 -1.25 3.19
CA ASN A 374 12.60 -2.58 3.28
C ASN A 374 14.14 -2.50 3.27
N PRO A 375 14.84 -3.00 4.31
CA PRO A 375 16.30 -2.91 4.42
C PRO A 375 17.05 -3.61 3.29
N ASP A 376 16.38 -4.48 2.54
CA ASP A 376 16.94 -5.25 1.43
C ASP A 376 16.78 -4.55 0.07
N LYS A 377 16.57 -3.23 0.05
CA LYS A 377 16.38 -2.46 -1.19
C LYS A 377 17.38 -1.29 -1.28
N PRO A 378 18.51 -1.45 -1.99
CA PRO A 378 19.51 -0.39 -2.21
C PRO A 378 18.94 0.93 -2.73
N ASN A 379 17.91 0.88 -3.58
CA ASN A 379 17.22 2.06 -4.09
C ASN A 379 16.54 2.95 -3.03
N THR A 380 16.42 2.46 -1.80
CA THR A 380 15.88 3.21 -0.65
C THR A 380 16.96 3.81 0.24
N TRP A 381 18.23 3.45 0.01
CA TRP A 381 19.37 3.90 0.80
C TRP A 381 19.83 5.28 0.34
N LEU A 382 20.35 6.08 1.27
CA LEU A 382 20.65 7.47 0.96
C LEU A 382 22.02 7.57 0.27
N PRO A 383 22.15 8.36 -0.81
CA PRO A 383 23.47 8.73 -1.32
C PRO A 383 24.27 9.47 -0.25
N VAL A 384 25.52 9.06 -0.03
CA VAL A 384 26.41 9.64 0.97
C VAL A 384 27.68 10.16 0.33
N THR A 385 28.27 11.22 0.88
CA THR A 385 29.59 11.73 0.47
C THR A 385 30.45 12.06 1.68
N LEU A 386 31.71 11.65 1.63
CA LEU A 386 32.70 11.96 2.65
C LEU A 386 33.25 13.37 2.43
N LEU A 387 33.30 14.20 3.49
CA LEU A 387 33.82 15.56 3.42
C LEU A 387 35.32 15.58 3.71
N ASN A 388 36.12 16.14 2.79
CA ASN A 388 37.58 16.18 2.90
C ASN A 388 38.23 14.78 3.04
N PRO A 389 37.89 13.80 2.19
CA PRO A 389 38.55 12.50 2.24
C PRO A 389 40.04 12.69 1.95
N ASN A 390 40.90 11.92 2.63
CA ASN A 390 42.30 11.85 2.21
C ASN A 390 42.33 11.37 0.76
N SER A 391 43.29 11.85 -0.03
CA SER A 391 43.56 11.27 -1.35
C SER A 391 43.95 9.81 -1.13
N CYS A 392 43.01 8.90 -1.32
CA CYS A 392 43.24 7.51 -1.02
C CYS A 392 44.31 7.00 -1.99
N THR A 393 45.45 6.56 -1.46
CA THR A 393 46.35 5.72 -2.24
C THR A 393 45.59 4.45 -2.54
N ALA A 394 45.06 4.33 -3.76
CA ALA A 394 44.40 3.12 -4.25
C ALA A 394 45.23 1.91 -3.79
N PRO A 395 44.63 0.89 -3.18
CA PRO A 395 45.37 -0.30 -2.80
C PRO A 395 46.05 -0.81 -4.06
N THR A 396 47.38 -0.71 -4.10
CA THR A 396 48.18 -1.29 -5.18
C THR A 396 47.89 -2.77 -5.14
N ASN A 397 47.07 -3.26 -6.08
CA ASN A 397 46.84 -4.68 -6.33
C ASN A 397 48.18 -5.31 -6.71
N THR A 398 49.01 -5.58 -5.71
CA THR A 398 50.18 -6.43 -5.82
C THR A 398 49.61 -7.84 -5.81
N PRO A 399 49.71 -8.61 -6.91
CA PRO A 399 49.24 -9.98 -6.92
C PRO A 399 49.98 -10.73 -5.82
N THR A 400 49.27 -11.08 -4.75
CA THR A 400 49.83 -11.94 -3.71
C THR A 400 50.01 -13.32 -4.33
N ALA A 401 51.24 -13.83 -4.22
CA ALA A 401 51.69 -15.06 -4.85
C ALA A 401 50.76 -16.24 -4.55
N THR A 402 50.50 -17.02 -5.59
CA THR A 402 49.91 -18.37 -5.56
C THR A 402 50.46 -19.16 -4.37
N SER A 403 49.60 -19.53 -3.42
CA SER A 403 49.95 -20.42 -2.32
C SER A 403 50.39 -21.78 -2.88
N ALA A 404 51.67 -22.09 -2.69
CA ALA A 404 52.20 -23.43 -2.91
C ALA A 404 51.50 -24.43 -1.98
N ALA A 405 51.23 -25.63 -2.50
CA ALA A 405 50.69 -26.75 -1.76
C ALA A 405 51.51 -27.01 -0.48
N ILE A 406 50.85 -27.00 0.67
CA ILE A 406 51.43 -27.44 1.93
C ILE A 406 51.17 -28.94 2.04
N ASP A 407 52.26 -29.71 2.09
CA ASP A 407 52.27 -31.16 2.31
C ASP A 407 51.55 -31.52 3.62
N THR A 408 50.59 -32.44 3.49
CA THR A 408 49.92 -33.13 4.59
C THR A 408 50.93 -34.00 5.35
N ALA A 409 51.36 -33.54 6.53
CA ALA A 409 52.13 -34.36 7.46
C ALA A 409 51.21 -35.34 8.21
N THR A 410 51.31 -36.60 7.83
CA THR A 410 50.74 -37.76 8.54
C THR A 410 51.35 -37.88 9.94
N ALA A 411 50.51 -37.79 10.99
CA ALA A 411 50.92 -38.08 12.36
C ALA A 411 50.71 -39.58 12.70
N THR A 412 51.82 -40.24 13.01
CA THR A 412 51.94 -41.62 13.51
C THR A 412 51.49 -41.74 14.98
N PRO A 413 50.75 -42.79 15.39
CA PRO A 413 50.25 -42.95 16.76
C PRO A 413 51.14 -43.88 17.62
N THR A 414 51.47 -43.49 18.87
CA THR A 414 51.93 -44.34 20.01
C THR A 414 51.81 -43.50 21.31
N ALA A 415 51.45 -43.92 22.54
CA ALA A 415 51.16 -45.21 23.18
C ALA A 415 50.18 -45.06 24.38
N THR A 416 49.43 -46.14 24.60
CA THR A 416 48.93 -46.78 25.83
C THR A 416 49.24 -46.19 27.22
N ALA A 417 48.20 -46.08 28.04
CA ALA A 417 48.25 -46.37 29.49
C ALA A 417 46.96 -47.07 29.99
N THR A 418 47.13 -48.35 30.33
CA THR A 418 46.63 -49.15 31.46
C THR A 418 45.20 -48.98 32.00
N ALA A 419 44.48 -50.11 32.01
CA ALA A 419 43.15 -50.34 32.58
C ALA A 419 43.14 -50.58 34.10
N THR A 420 42.00 -50.34 34.76
CA THR A 420 41.63 -51.00 36.02
C THR A 420 40.13 -51.35 35.98
N ALA A 421 39.83 -52.64 36.19
CA ALA A 421 38.50 -53.26 36.30
C ALA A 421 37.79 -52.83 37.62
N MET A 422 36.47 -52.95 37.84
CA MET A 422 35.57 -54.12 37.75
C MET A 422 34.11 -53.67 38.17
N PRO A 423 33.09 -54.55 38.36
CA PRO A 423 31.93 -54.78 37.46
C PRO A 423 30.55 -54.38 38.03
N SER A 424 29.45 -54.57 37.27
CA SER A 424 28.33 -55.50 37.59
C SER A 424 26.93 -55.09 37.05
N ASN A 425 26.32 -56.02 36.30
CA ASN A 425 24.89 -56.37 36.14
C ASN A 425 23.97 -55.68 35.09
N THR A 426 23.77 -56.43 34.00
CA THR A 426 22.54 -56.76 33.19
C THR A 426 21.19 -56.52 33.91
N PRO A 427 20.01 -56.28 33.26
CA PRO A 427 19.60 -56.72 31.89
C PRO A 427 18.67 -55.78 31.06
N THR A 428 18.45 -56.15 29.79
CA THR A 428 17.12 -56.30 29.10
C THR A 428 17.08 -55.72 27.69
N ASP A 429 16.92 -56.63 26.73
CA ASP A 429 16.61 -56.42 25.31
C ASP A 429 15.19 -55.85 25.15
N THR A 430 15.08 -54.64 24.58
CA THR A 430 13.80 -54.04 24.18
C THR A 430 13.91 -53.53 22.75
N ARG A 431 12.99 -54.01 21.90
CA ARG A 431 12.89 -53.71 20.47
C ARG A 431 12.94 -52.22 20.18
N LEU A 432 13.74 -51.86 19.18
CA LEU A 432 13.81 -50.55 18.55
C LEU A 432 12.42 -50.19 17.96
N PRO A 433 11.74 -49.11 18.41
CA PRO A 433 10.64 -48.51 17.68
C PRO A 433 11.20 -47.61 16.59
N THR A 434 10.66 -47.76 15.39
CA THR A 434 10.93 -46.92 14.22
C THR A 434 10.57 -45.46 14.55
N ASN A 435 11.57 -44.57 14.54
CA ASN A 435 11.35 -43.13 14.61
C ASN A 435 10.52 -42.70 13.38
N THR A 436 9.24 -42.42 13.62
CA THR A 436 8.41 -41.62 12.72
C THR A 436 8.80 -40.17 12.96
N ALA A 437 9.27 -39.48 11.91
CA ALA A 437 9.59 -38.07 11.99
C ALA A 437 8.29 -37.27 12.25
N THR A 438 8.26 -36.55 13.37
CA THR A 438 7.25 -35.53 13.65
C THR A 438 7.58 -34.30 12.79
N PRO A 439 6.75 -33.91 11.80
CA PRO A 439 6.95 -32.65 11.11
C PRO A 439 6.68 -31.50 12.09
N THR A 440 7.70 -30.68 12.31
CA THR A 440 7.57 -29.44 13.10
C THR A 440 7.15 -28.35 12.12
N ASN A 441 5.88 -27.95 12.16
CA ASN A 441 5.38 -26.80 11.43
C ASN A 441 5.97 -25.53 12.05
N THR A 442 7.10 -25.07 11.51
CA THR A 442 7.58 -23.69 11.73
C THR A 442 6.80 -22.79 10.79
N PRO A 443 6.00 -21.82 11.29
CA PRO A 443 5.30 -20.87 10.44
C PRO A 443 6.34 -20.01 9.71
N VAL A 444 6.31 -20.05 8.38
CA VAL A 444 7.03 -19.09 7.53
C VAL A 444 6.23 -17.79 7.58
N VAL A 445 6.82 -16.74 8.16
CA VAL A 445 6.19 -15.42 8.26
C VAL A 445 6.25 -14.78 6.87
N SER A 446 5.07 -14.46 6.34
CA SER A 446 4.89 -13.79 5.06
C SER A 446 5.29 -12.30 5.16
N PRO A 447 5.95 -11.73 4.14
CA PRO A 447 6.31 -10.32 4.12
C PRO A 447 5.05 -9.43 4.20
N THR A 448 5.14 -8.38 5.02
CA THR A 448 4.11 -7.34 5.12
C THR A 448 4.06 -6.58 3.78
N PRO A 449 2.88 -6.29 3.22
CA PRO A 449 2.77 -5.56 1.97
C PRO A 449 3.45 -4.18 2.10
N THR A 450 4.33 -3.91 1.16
CA THR A 450 5.18 -2.71 1.12
C THR A 450 4.40 -1.57 0.50
N ASN A 451 4.32 -0.42 1.19
CA ASN A 451 3.81 0.81 0.58
C ASN A 451 4.63 1.13 -0.68
N THR A 452 3.95 1.27 -1.81
CA THR A 452 4.52 1.75 -3.07
C THR A 452 5.16 3.13 -2.84
N PRO A 453 6.37 3.41 -3.39
CA PRO A 453 7.10 4.65 -3.14
C PRO A 453 6.24 5.89 -3.47
N LEU A 454 6.03 6.73 -2.46
CA LEU A 454 5.40 8.03 -2.58
C LEU A 454 6.45 9.03 -3.09
N PHE A 455 6.72 9.01 -4.40
CA PHE A 455 7.48 10.08 -5.04
C PHE A 455 6.69 11.39 -4.96
N VAL A 456 7.28 12.40 -4.32
CA VAL A 456 6.75 13.78 -4.33
C VAL A 456 6.83 14.30 -5.76
N ALA A 457 5.68 14.42 -6.42
CA ALA A 457 5.66 14.64 -7.86
C ALA A 457 4.71 15.74 -8.30
N GLY A 458 5.08 16.36 -9.42
CA GLY A 458 4.11 17.07 -10.25
C GLY A 458 2.93 16.16 -10.64
N PRO A 459 1.88 16.72 -11.25
CA PRO A 459 0.62 15.99 -11.52
C PRO A 459 0.79 14.79 -12.48
N ILE A 460 1.95 14.62 -13.11
CA ILE A 460 2.37 13.38 -13.78
C ILE A 460 3.78 13.01 -13.31
N VAL A 461 3.95 11.78 -12.82
CA VAL A 461 5.26 11.10 -12.70
C VAL A 461 5.42 10.24 -13.92
N ALA A 462 6.54 10.35 -14.62
CA ALA A 462 6.92 9.38 -15.64
C ALA A 462 8.38 8.97 -15.42
N VAL A 463 8.61 7.69 -15.14
CA VAL A 463 9.93 7.12 -14.84
C VAL A 463 10.22 5.96 -15.79
N PRO A 464 11.44 5.88 -16.35
CA PRO A 464 11.84 4.71 -17.11
C PRO A 464 12.28 3.57 -16.21
N TYR A 465 12.10 2.33 -16.67
CA TYR A 465 12.59 1.13 -15.99
C TYR A 465 14.12 1.05 -15.92
N PHE A 466 14.79 1.59 -16.94
CA PHE A 466 16.24 1.73 -16.99
C PHE A 466 16.60 3.09 -17.61
N PRO A 467 17.57 3.83 -17.06
CA PRO A 467 18.14 4.96 -17.78
C PRO A 467 18.68 4.44 -19.13
N PRO A 468 18.42 5.15 -20.25
CA PRO A 468 18.87 4.69 -21.56
C PRO A 468 20.38 4.46 -21.50
N ALA A 469 20.82 3.22 -21.75
CA ALA A 469 22.23 2.93 -21.93
C ALA A 469 22.77 3.91 -22.97
N VAL A 470 23.81 4.67 -22.63
CA VAL A 470 24.42 5.61 -23.56
C VAL A 470 25.03 4.79 -24.69
N ILE A 471 24.30 4.60 -25.78
CA ILE A 471 24.83 3.91 -26.95
C ILE A 471 25.81 4.85 -27.62
N THR A 472 27.10 4.54 -27.50
CA THR A 472 28.15 5.15 -28.30
C THR A 472 27.87 4.80 -29.77
N ALA A 473 27.74 5.82 -30.64
CA ALA A 473 27.40 5.66 -32.04
C ALA A 473 28.20 4.51 -32.70
N ILE A 474 27.52 3.41 -33.03
CA ILE A 474 28.12 2.26 -33.70
C ILE A 474 28.19 2.60 -35.20
N ALA A 475 29.39 2.74 -35.74
CA ALA A 475 29.59 2.88 -37.18
C ALA A 475 29.27 1.55 -37.87
N ILE A 476 28.05 1.39 -38.38
CA ILE A 476 27.63 0.20 -39.13
C ILE A 476 28.15 0.31 -40.58
N PRO A 477 28.88 -0.68 -41.11
CA PRO A 477 29.34 -0.67 -42.50
C PRO A 477 28.16 -0.60 -43.49
N THR A 478 28.32 0.24 -44.51
CA THR A 478 27.31 0.84 -45.43
C THR A 478 26.54 -0.11 -46.37
N VAL A 479 26.47 -1.42 -46.13
CA VAL A 479 25.86 -2.33 -47.11
C VAL A 479 24.34 -2.45 -46.97
N GLN A 480 23.75 -2.18 -45.79
CA GLN A 480 22.30 -1.97 -45.63
C GLN A 480 22.03 -1.29 -44.27
N LEU A 481 21.70 0.00 -44.29
CA LEU A 481 21.28 0.69 -43.07
C LEU A 481 19.88 0.18 -42.67
N PRO A 482 19.60 -0.01 -41.37
CA PRO A 482 18.26 -0.35 -40.92
C PRO A 482 17.27 0.80 -41.13
N ASP A 483 15.99 0.53 -40.95
CA ASP A 483 14.92 1.53 -40.80
C ASP A 483 14.17 1.22 -39.49
N LEU A 484 14.23 2.14 -38.54
CA LEU A 484 13.51 2.07 -37.28
C LEU A 484 12.14 2.72 -37.44
N SER A 485 11.19 2.22 -36.68
CA SER A 485 9.86 2.85 -36.53
C SER A 485 9.20 2.27 -35.28
N ILE A 486 7.96 2.65 -35.01
CA ILE A 486 7.16 2.09 -33.91
C ILE A 486 5.99 1.33 -34.52
N HIS A 487 5.77 0.09 -34.09
CA HIS A 487 4.59 -0.70 -34.46
C HIS A 487 3.33 -0.10 -33.83
N GLY A 488 3.39 0.26 -32.55
CA GLY A 488 2.34 0.95 -31.81
C GLY A 488 2.70 1.19 -30.34
N ILE A 489 1.78 1.83 -29.60
CA ILE A 489 1.89 2.10 -28.16
C ILE A 489 0.70 1.44 -27.46
N GLU A 490 0.96 0.55 -26.51
CA GLU A 490 -0.06 -0.01 -25.60
C GLU A 490 -0.03 0.77 -24.28
N LEU A 491 -1.15 1.40 -23.92
CA LEU A 491 -1.34 2.18 -22.69
C LEU A 491 -2.22 1.36 -21.73
N THR A 492 -1.58 0.66 -20.80
CA THR A 492 -2.23 -0.35 -19.94
C THR A 492 -2.11 -0.01 -18.46
N GLN A 493 -3.11 -0.43 -17.68
CA GLN A 493 -3.13 -0.37 -16.20
C GLN A 493 -3.47 -1.74 -15.58
N GLY A 494 -3.37 -2.81 -16.37
CA GLY A 494 -3.80 -4.15 -16.00
C GLY A 494 -4.10 -4.99 -17.24
N VAL A 495 -4.94 -4.47 -18.13
CA VAL A 495 -5.29 -5.06 -19.43
C VAL A 495 -5.63 -3.94 -20.42
N GLN A 496 -5.29 -4.12 -21.70
CA GLN A 496 -5.63 -3.18 -22.76
C GLN A 496 -5.81 -3.91 -24.09
N CYS A 497 -6.67 -3.40 -24.96
CA CYS A 497 -6.76 -3.87 -26.34
C CYS A 497 -5.66 -3.20 -27.18
N PHE A 498 -4.88 -3.97 -27.94
CA PHE A 498 -3.77 -3.39 -28.71
C PHE A 498 -3.47 -4.10 -30.04
N ASP A 499 -3.31 -5.42 -30.06
CA ASP A 499 -3.04 -6.16 -31.30
C ASP A 499 -4.24 -7.05 -31.65
N SER A 500 -5.16 -6.53 -32.45
CA SER A 500 -6.34 -7.27 -32.93
C SER A 500 -6.03 -8.58 -33.68
N SER A 501 -4.76 -8.81 -34.10
CA SER A 501 -4.34 -10.09 -34.69
C SER A 501 -4.03 -11.18 -33.66
N LYS A 502 -3.83 -10.80 -32.40
CA LYS A 502 -3.51 -11.67 -31.26
C LYS A 502 -4.54 -11.60 -30.13
N GLY A 503 -5.35 -10.54 -30.09
CA GLY A 503 -6.40 -10.29 -29.12
C GLY A 503 -7.80 -10.33 -29.72
N ILE A 504 -8.70 -9.51 -29.17
CA ILE A 504 -10.10 -9.42 -29.56
C ILE A 504 -10.20 -8.60 -30.85
N GLY A 505 -10.56 -9.26 -31.95
CA GLY A 505 -10.57 -8.64 -33.28
C GLY A 505 -11.45 -7.39 -33.46
N ASN A 506 -12.43 -7.16 -32.58
CA ASN A 506 -13.31 -5.99 -32.60
C ASN A 506 -13.03 -4.98 -31.47
N CYS A 507 -11.92 -5.13 -30.74
CA CYS A 507 -11.55 -4.19 -29.69
C CYS A 507 -10.51 -3.19 -30.23
N PRO A 508 -10.86 -1.90 -30.39
CA PRO A 508 -9.91 -0.92 -30.90
C PRO A 508 -8.72 -0.72 -29.97
N ASP A 509 -7.56 -0.40 -30.54
CA ASP A 509 -6.33 -0.12 -29.81
C ASP A 509 -6.56 0.97 -28.75
N ASN A 510 -6.14 0.68 -27.51
CA ASN A 510 -6.28 1.55 -26.35
C ASN A 510 -7.72 1.97 -26.01
N SER A 511 -8.71 1.11 -26.29
CA SER A 511 -10.12 1.44 -26.07
C SER A 511 -10.66 1.15 -24.67
N LEU A 512 -9.94 0.38 -23.84
CA LEU A 512 -10.37 0.13 -22.46
C LEU A 512 -10.19 1.39 -21.61
N PRO A 513 -11.15 1.68 -20.69
CA PRO A 513 -11.11 2.87 -19.86
C PRO A 513 -9.90 2.86 -18.94
N VAL A 514 -9.30 4.02 -18.74
CA VAL A 514 -8.16 4.23 -17.83
C VAL A 514 -8.57 5.11 -16.64
N VAL A 515 -7.89 4.89 -15.52
CA VAL A 515 -8.23 5.43 -14.21
C VAL A 515 -7.16 6.40 -13.74
N ASN A 516 -7.62 7.55 -13.28
CA ASN A 516 -6.79 8.57 -12.69
C ASN A 516 -6.23 8.08 -11.34
N LYS A 517 -4.97 8.42 -11.05
CA LYS A 517 -4.19 7.99 -9.88
C LYS A 517 -3.92 6.48 -9.81
N LYS A 518 -4.12 5.73 -10.90
CA LYS A 518 -3.70 4.33 -11.02
C LYS A 518 -2.41 4.25 -11.83
N ASP A 519 -1.45 3.44 -11.40
CA ASP A 519 -0.21 3.25 -12.17
C ASP A 519 -0.52 2.69 -13.55
N ALA A 520 0.18 3.25 -14.52
CA ALA A 520 0.04 2.93 -15.93
C ALA A 520 1.41 2.67 -16.56
N THR A 521 1.40 1.87 -17.61
CA THR A 521 2.59 1.61 -18.41
C THR A 521 2.30 1.89 -19.87
N ALA A 522 3.18 2.63 -20.52
CA ALA A 522 3.25 2.76 -21.97
C ALA A 522 4.26 1.74 -22.49
N ARG A 523 3.79 0.67 -23.12
CA ARG A 523 4.62 -0.35 -23.76
C ARG A 523 4.78 0.01 -25.23
N ILE A 524 5.97 0.47 -25.61
CA ILE A 524 6.24 1.00 -26.96
C ILE A 524 6.95 -0.08 -27.78
N TYR A 525 6.27 -0.61 -28.80
CA TYR A 525 6.76 -1.72 -29.61
C TYR A 525 7.57 -1.21 -30.80
N LEU A 526 8.86 -1.49 -30.81
CA LEU A 526 9.79 -0.95 -31.79
C LEU A 526 9.91 -1.85 -33.02
N LYS A 527 9.93 -1.24 -34.20
CA LYS A 527 10.01 -1.91 -35.50
C LYS A 527 11.41 -1.79 -36.07
N TYR A 528 11.93 -2.89 -36.61
CA TYR A 528 13.25 -2.97 -37.23
C TYR A 528 13.16 -3.55 -38.65
N ASN A 529 13.40 -2.72 -39.66
CA ASN A 529 13.33 -3.10 -41.07
C ASN A 529 14.73 -3.20 -41.68
N SER A 530 15.41 -4.34 -41.50
CA SER A 530 16.72 -4.60 -42.15
C SER A 530 16.84 -5.99 -42.79
N GLY A 531 15.78 -6.81 -42.70
CA GLY A 531 15.72 -8.16 -43.25
C GLY A 531 14.84 -9.08 -42.39
N PRO A 532 14.56 -10.32 -42.82
CA PRO A 532 13.84 -11.29 -42.00
C PRO A 532 14.64 -11.66 -40.74
N ASN A 533 13.95 -11.80 -39.59
CA ASN A 533 14.52 -12.20 -38.29
C ASN A 533 15.60 -11.27 -37.71
N SER A 534 15.70 -10.03 -38.19
CA SER A 534 16.63 -9.08 -37.64
C SER A 534 16.02 -8.37 -36.41
N SER A 535 16.87 -8.02 -35.44
CA SER A 535 16.46 -7.23 -34.27
C SER A 535 17.61 -6.37 -33.77
N MET A 536 17.30 -5.31 -33.02
CA MET A 536 18.28 -4.43 -32.39
C MET A 536 17.88 -4.15 -30.95
N ASN A 537 18.76 -4.41 -29.99
CA ASN A 537 18.54 -4.10 -28.57
C ASN A 537 18.95 -2.68 -28.24
N GLY A 538 18.42 -2.13 -27.14
CA GLY A 538 18.82 -0.83 -26.60
C GLY A 538 18.38 0.36 -27.44
N VAL A 539 17.44 0.19 -28.37
CA VAL A 539 16.97 1.28 -29.23
C VAL A 539 16.30 2.34 -28.35
N PRO A 540 16.79 3.60 -28.36
CA PRO A 540 16.26 4.64 -27.48
C PRO A 540 14.89 5.12 -27.97
N VAL A 541 14.03 5.48 -27.02
CA VAL A 541 12.66 5.91 -27.26
C VAL A 541 12.35 7.07 -26.33
N ARG A 542 11.61 8.07 -26.81
CA ARG A 542 11.01 9.11 -25.98
C ARG A 542 9.49 9.06 -26.06
N LEU A 543 8.82 8.96 -24.93
CA LEU A 543 7.39 9.17 -24.80
C LEU A 543 7.12 10.62 -24.42
N HIS A 544 6.15 11.22 -25.09
CA HIS A 544 5.61 12.53 -24.78
C HIS A 544 4.19 12.37 -24.26
N ILE A 545 3.93 12.92 -23.09
CA ILE A 545 2.64 12.88 -22.41
C ILE A 545 2.16 14.32 -22.24
N ARG A 546 0.93 14.66 -22.65
CA ARG A 546 0.33 15.96 -22.39
C ARG A 546 -0.89 15.83 -21.50
N ALA A 547 -0.90 16.51 -20.36
CA ALA A 547 -2.09 16.65 -19.54
C ALA A 547 -2.25 18.09 -19.07
N ASN A 548 -3.49 18.57 -19.05
CA ASN A 548 -3.83 19.95 -18.69
C ASN A 548 -3.00 21.00 -19.46
N GLY A 549 -2.72 20.73 -20.74
CA GLY A 549 -1.92 21.60 -21.62
C GLY A 549 -0.40 21.57 -21.42
N VAL A 550 0.12 20.81 -20.45
CA VAL A 550 1.55 20.69 -20.14
C VAL A 550 2.11 19.39 -20.71
N TRP A 551 3.27 19.46 -21.37
CA TRP A 551 4.00 18.30 -21.88
C TRP A 551 5.03 17.79 -20.86
N TYR A 552 5.10 16.47 -20.75
CA TYR A 552 6.06 15.69 -19.97
C TYR A 552 6.78 14.75 -20.93
N GLU A 553 8.06 14.49 -20.69
CA GLU A 553 8.88 13.61 -21.52
C GLU A 553 9.52 12.53 -20.64
N ALA A 554 9.53 11.30 -21.13
CA ALA A 554 10.23 10.18 -20.50
C ALA A 554 11.00 9.40 -21.56
N ASN A 555 12.25 9.05 -21.27
CA ASN A 555 13.11 8.31 -22.20
C ASN A 555 13.29 6.88 -21.70
N ALA A 556 13.11 5.89 -22.56
CA ALA A 556 13.39 4.49 -22.28
C ALA A 556 14.23 3.87 -23.42
N SER A 557 14.53 2.58 -23.32
CA SER A 557 15.08 1.81 -24.43
C SER A 557 14.39 0.46 -24.52
N GLY A 558 14.33 -0.11 -25.72
CA GLY A 558 13.70 -1.40 -25.97
C GLY A 558 14.42 -2.19 -27.05
N LYS A 559 13.82 -3.30 -27.45
CA LYS A 559 14.30 -4.12 -28.57
C LYS A 559 13.42 -3.92 -29.79
N ALA A 560 13.99 -3.38 -30.87
CA ALA A 560 13.33 -3.28 -32.15
C ALA A 560 13.33 -4.63 -32.88
N THR A 561 12.16 -5.07 -33.34
CA THR A 561 11.93 -6.37 -33.99
C THR A 561 11.11 -6.22 -35.28
N THR A 562 11.09 -7.27 -36.12
CA THR A 562 10.29 -7.27 -37.36
C THR A 562 8.79 -7.41 -37.13
N SER A 563 8.36 -7.89 -35.95
CA SER A 563 6.96 -8.18 -35.63
C SER A 563 6.68 -8.02 -34.13
N ILE A 564 5.47 -7.59 -33.78
CA ILE A 564 5.02 -7.49 -32.38
C ILE A 564 5.00 -8.88 -31.74
N ASN A 565 5.47 -8.96 -30.49
CA ASN A 565 5.23 -10.10 -29.61
C ASN A 565 5.01 -9.60 -28.18
N GLN A 566 3.75 -9.43 -27.79
CA GLN A 566 3.38 -8.93 -26.47
C GLN A 566 3.76 -9.87 -25.32
N ALA A 567 4.05 -11.15 -25.60
CA ALA A 567 4.47 -12.14 -24.61
C ALA A 567 5.92 -11.95 -24.12
N ASN A 568 6.72 -11.15 -24.84
CA ASN A 568 8.09 -10.84 -24.48
C ASN A 568 8.20 -9.43 -23.88
N SER A 569 9.22 -9.21 -23.04
CA SER A 569 9.64 -7.88 -22.59
C SER A 569 10.54 -7.18 -23.62
N ASP A 570 10.14 -7.20 -24.89
CA ASP A 570 10.88 -6.56 -25.99
C ASP A 570 10.53 -5.07 -26.15
N SER A 571 9.41 -4.61 -25.59
CA SER A 571 8.96 -3.21 -25.64
C SER A 571 9.86 -2.26 -24.85
N ALA A 572 9.85 -0.97 -25.22
CA ALA A 572 10.36 0.08 -24.36
C ALA A 572 9.23 0.49 -23.40
N ASP A 573 9.35 0.08 -22.14
CA ASP A 573 8.31 0.28 -21.13
C ASP A 573 8.59 1.55 -20.31
N ILE A 574 7.60 2.44 -20.24
CA ILE A 574 7.64 3.66 -19.43
C ILE A 574 6.49 3.62 -18.44
N TYR A 575 6.82 3.71 -17.16
CA TYR A 575 5.87 3.69 -16.06
C TYR A 575 5.49 5.11 -15.71
N PHE A 576 4.21 5.37 -15.53
CA PHE A 576 3.73 6.70 -15.20
C PHE A 576 2.44 6.65 -14.39
N ASN A 577 2.17 7.74 -13.68
CA ASN A 577 0.93 7.96 -12.95
C ASN A 577 0.35 9.32 -13.34
N VAL A 578 -0.92 9.34 -13.73
CA VAL A 578 -1.68 10.58 -13.97
C VAL A 578 -2.39 10.91 -12.67
N ASN A 579 -2.04 12.01 -12.00
CA ASN A 579 -2.50 12.32 -10.65
C ASN A 579 -3.29 13.64 -10.60
N PHE A 580 -4.54 13.60 -11.05
CA PHE A 580 -5.48 14.71 -10.97
C PHE A 580 -6.66 14.37 -10.05
N ASN A 581 -7.42 15.36 -9.58
CA ASN A 581 -8.59 15.12 -8.72
C ASN A 581 -9.90 14.91 -9.51
N ASN A 582 -9.90 15.19 -10.81
CA ASN A 582 -11.04 15.08 -11.71
C ASN A 582 -10.65 14.28 -12.96
N ASP A 583 -11.64 13.88 -13.77
CA ASP A 583 -11.39 13.33 -15.09
C ASP A 583 -10.50 14.26 -15.91
N ILE A 584 -9.51 13.68 -16.60
CA ILE A 584 -8.54 14.45 -17.38
C ILE A 584 -8.25 13.75 -18.71
N ASN A 585 -8.27 14.51 -19.79
CA ASN A 585 -7.78 14.03 -21.08
C ASN A 585 -6.26 14.12 -21.12
N VAL A 586 -5.62 13.03 -21.52
CA VAL A 586 -4.17 12.92 -21.63
C VAL A 586 -3.83 12.47 -23.05
N ASP A 587 -2.90 13.20 -23.67
CA ASP A 587 -2.46 12.92 -25.03
C ASP A 587 -1.07 12.29 -25.04
N PHE A 588 -0.86 11.33 -25.93
CA PHE A 588 0.37 10.56 -26.04
C PHE A 588 0.90 10.52 -27.47
N TYR A 589 2.21 10.60 -27.62
CA TYR A 589 2.94 10.11 -28.78
C TYR A 589 4.34 9.68 -28.37
N ALA A 590 4.99 8.85 -29.18
CA ALA A 590 6.36 8.43 -28.94
C ALA A 590 7.24 8.61 -30.19
N GLU A 591 8.54 8.74 -29.96
CA GLU A 591 9.58 8.85 -30.98
C GLU A 591 10.65 7.80 -30.73
N VAL A 592 10.95 6.96 -31.72
CA VAL A 592 12.11 6.06 -31.71
C VAL A 592 13.33 6.82 -32.22
N ASP A 593 14.49 6.59 -31.60
CA ASP A 593 15.70 7.35 -31.86
C ASP A 593 15.49 8.88 -31.91
N PRO A 594 14.96 9.49 -30.83
CA PRO A 594 14.56 10.90 -30.81
C PRO A 594 15.73 11.88 -31.06
N ASN A 595 16.97 11.41 -30.87
CA ASN A 595 18.18 12.20 -31.06
C ASN A 595 18.92 11.86 -32.37
N ASN A 596 18.38 10.96 -33.20
CA ASN A 596 18.98 10.48 -34.45
C ASN A 596 20.43 9.95 -34.26
N VAL A 597 20.67 9.17 -33.20
CA VAL A 597 21.99 8.60 -32.90
C VAL A 597 22.28 7.30 -33.65
N ILE A 598 21.24 6.62 -34.17
CA ILE A 598 21.35 5.41 -34.96
C ILE A 598 21.19 5.79 -36.45
N ALA A 599 22.19 5.44 -37.27
CA ALA A 599 22.10 5.67 -38.71
C ALA A 599 21.06 4.73 -39.34
N GLU A 600 20.05 5.31 -39.96
CA GLU A 600 18.95 4.57 -40.61
C GLU A 600 18.58 5.15 -41.99
N THR A 601 17.71 4.48 -42.73
CA THR A 601 17.34 4.89 -44.10
C THR A 601 16.21 5.91 -44.18
N ASN A 602 15.40 6.06 -43.13
CA ASN A 602 14.27 6.98 -43.08
C ASN A 602 13.96 7.36 -41.63
N ASN A 603 14.03 8.64 -41.30
CA ASN A 603 13.73 9.11 -39.93
C ASN A 603 12.32 9.73 -39.84
N ASN A 604 11.59 9.82 -40.97
CA ASN A 604 10.27 10.48 -41.02
C ASN A 604 9.14 9.60 -40.45
N ASN A 605 9.42 8.31 -40.20
CA ASN A 605 8.51 7.31 -39.62
C ASN A 605 8.88 6.94 -38.17
N ASN A 606 9.77 7.71 -37.54
CA ASN A 606 10.20 7.45 -36.17
C ASN A 606 9.15 7.81 -35.12
N ARG A 607 8.10 8.54 -35.51
CA ARG A 607 7.04 8.99 -34.62
C ARG A 607 5.79 8.12 -34.73
N TYR A 608 5.19 7.77 -33.60
CA TYR A 608 3.87 7.14 -33.53
C TYR A 608 2.92 7.83 -32.54
N PRO A 609 1.66 8.09 -32.92
CA PRO A 609 1.13 8.00 -34.28
C PRO A 609 1.90 8.93 -35.24
N ALA A 610 1.92 8.63 -36.54
CA ALA A 610 2.68 9.43 -37.50
C ALA A 610 2.26 10.92 -37.51
N ASN A 611 0.98 11.19 -37.22
CA ASN A 611 0.42 12.53 -37.03
C ASN A 611 -0.55 12.53 -35.83
N GLY A 612 -0.71 13.66 -35.16
CA GLY A 612 -1.63 13.78 -34.02
C GLY A 612 -1.11 13.06 -32.78
N TYR A 613 -2.03 12.59 -31.95
CA TYR A 613 -1.75 11.96 -30.65
C TYR A 613 -2.85 10.94 -30.33
N ILE A 614 -2.53 9.97 -29.47
CA ILE A 614 -3.51 9.09 -28.83
C ILE A 614 -4.08 9.88 -27.64
N THR A 615 -5.39 10.06 -27.56
CA THR A 615 -6.03 10.73 -26.41
C THR A 615 -6.80 9.71 -25.59
N LEU A 616 -6.50 9.61 -24.30
CA LEU A 616 -7.28 8.84 -23.33
C LEU A 616 -7.84 9.75 -22.24
N THR A 617 -9.05 9.47 -21.78
CA THR A 617 -9.63 10.13 -20.60
C THR A 617 -9.34 9.30 -19.35
N PHE A 618 -8.46 9.78 -18.50
CA PHE A 618 -8.18 9.21 -17.18
C PHE A 618 -9.29 9.61 -16.23
N ARG A 619 -10.16 8.65 -15.89
CA ARG A 619 -11.37 8.91 -15.12
C ARG A 619 -11.11 8.79 -13.63
N LYS A 620 -11.71 9.69 -12.85
CA LYS A 620 -11.82 9.56 -11.40
C LYS A 620 -12.65 8.32 -11.07
N ARG A 621 -12.23 7.61 -10.03
CA ARG A 621 -12.93 6.47 -9.46
C ARG A 621 -13.06 6.62 -7.96
N ASP A 622 -14.14 6.09 -7.42
CA ASP A 622 -14.34 6.02 -5.97
C ASP A 622 -13.40 5.00 -5.34
N THR A 623 -13.18 5.13 -4.04
CA THR A 623 -12.44 4.17 -3.22
C THR A 623 -13.37 3.09 -2.71
N LEU A 624 -12.81 1.94 -2.33
CA LEU A 624 -13.51 0.85 -1.67
C LEU A 624 -12.99 0.68 -0.25
N LYS A 625 -13.88 0.50 0.72
CA LYS A 625 -13.54 0.09 2.07
C LYS A 625 -13.91 -1.37 2.26
N ILE A 626 -12.92 -2.21 2.55
CA ILE A 626 -13.10 -3.65 2.71
C ILE A 626 -12.62 -4.09 4.09
N ILE A 627 -13.47 -4.81 4.83
CA ILE A 627 -13.11 -5.31 6.16
C ILE A 627 -13.01 -6.83 6.17
N GLY A 628 -11.81 -7.35 6.43
CA GLY A 628 -11.56 -8.78 6.65
C GLY A 628 -11.97 -9.22 8.06
N GLN A 629 -12.85 -10.20 8.19
CA GLN A 629 -13.18 -10.87 9.45
C GLN A 629 -12.52 -12.25 9.48
N ARG A 630 -11.47 -12.40 10.29
CA ARG A 630 -10.87 -13.72 10.53
C ARG A 630 -11.82 -14.61 11.33
N THR A 631 -11.94 -15.87 10.92
CA THR A 631 -12.66 -16.87 11.68
C THR A 631 -11.70 -17.76 12.45
N ARG A 632 -12.11 -18.14 13.67
CA ARG A 632 -11.53 -19.30 14.35
C ARG A 632 -12.42 -20.48 14.00
N TYR A 633 -11.97 -21.32 13.07
CA TYR A 633 -12.74 -22.44 12.53
C TYR A 633 -12.45 -23.73 13.32
N HIS A 634 -13.46 -24.26 14.01
CA HIS A 634 -13.31 -25.48 14.83
C HIS A 634 -14.62 -26.24 14.97
N PRO A 635 -15.19 -26.77 13.87
CA PRO A 635 -16.31 -27.68 14.01
C PRO A 635 -15.93 -28.95 14.78
N SER A 636 -16.91 -29.60 15.40
CA SER A 636 -16.67 -30.79 16.20
C SER A 636 -15.92 -31.86 15.40
N GLY A 637 -14.76 -32.28 15.89
CA GLY A 637 -13.92 -33.30 15.24
C GLY A 637 -12.89 -32.75 14.24
N TYR A 638 -12.85 -31.43 14.01
CA TYR A 638 -11.85 -30.81 13.15
C TYR A 638 -10.48 -30.71 13.82
N THR A 639 -9.43 -31.15 13.12
CA THR A 639 -8.05 -31.23 13.61
C THR A 639 -7.06 -30.37 12.82
N GLY A 640 -7.53 -29.63 11.81
CA GLY A 640 -6.69 -28.72 11.01
C GLY A 640 -6.36 -27.42 11.72
N GLY A 641 -5.73 -26.50 11.00
CA GLY A 641 -5.47 -25.14 11.49
C GLY A 641 -6.77 -24.43 11.86
N GLN A 642 -6.84 -23.82 13.04
CA GLN A 642 -8.08 -23.16 13.48
C GLN A 642 -8.15 -21.68 13.12
N TYR A 643 -7.06 -21.08 12.63
CA TYR A 643 -6.92 -19.63 12.61
C TYR A 643 -6.57 -19.16 11.22
N ALA A 644 -7.50 -18.45 10.58
CA ALA A 644 -7.23 -17.81 9.30
C ALA A 644 -6.13 -16.73 9.44
N GLN A 645 -5.05 -16.85 8.68
CA GLN A 645 -3.87 -15.99 8.73
C GLN A 645 -3.06 -16.06 7.42
N GLY A 646 -2.02 -15.24 7.30
CA GLY A 646 -1.11 -15.28 6.14
C GLY A 646 -1.23 -14.08 5.22
N TRP A 647 -0.53 -14.13 4.09
CA TRP A 647 -0.35 -12.99 3.18
C TRP A 647 -1.68 -12.39 2.71
N ALA A 648 -2.57 -13.26 2.18
CA ALA A 648 -3.87 -12.86 1.63
C ALA A 648 -4.73 -12.15 2.69
N VAL A 649 -4.79 -12.72 3.90
CA VAL A 649 -5.55 -12.18 5.04
C VAL A 649 -5.03 -10.81 5.49
N ASN A 650 -3.71 -10.62 5.48
CA ASN A 650 -3.04 -9.44 6.02
C ASN A 650 -2.78 -8.34 4.97
N GLY A 651 -3.64 -8.23 3.96
CA GLY A 651 -3.62 -7.14 2.97
C GLY A 651 -3.25 -7.57 1.56
N GLY A 652 -2.49 -8.67 1.40
CA GLY A 652 -2.02 -9.11 0.09
C GLY A 652 -3.12 -9.40 -0.93
N ALA A 653 -4.27 -9.92 -0.49
CA ALA A 653 -5.42 -10.12 -1.37
C ALA A 653 -6.05 -8.80 -1.83
N ALA A 654 -6.08 -7.78 -0.97
CA ALA A 654 -6.56 -6.46 -1.32
C ALA A 654 -5.58 -5.77 -2.29
N ASP A 655 -4.27 -5.90 -2.10
CA ASP A 655 -3.26 -5.37 -3.02
C ASP A 655 -3.38 -6.02 -4.41
N PHE A 656 -3.57 -7.34 -4.45
CA PHE A 656 -3.83 -8.05 -5.71
C PHE A 656 -5.14 -7.58 -6.35
N PHE A 657 -6.21 -7.40 -5.56
CA PHE A 657 -7.48 -6.92 -6.08
C PHE A 657 -7.38 -5.50 -6.65
N GLU A 658 -6.63 -4.62 -5.99
CA GLU A 658 -6.37 -3.26 -6.47
C GLU A 658 -5.69 -3.27 -7.84
N GLN A 659 -4.74 -4.17 -8.08
CA GLN A 659 -4.07 -4.29 -9.38
C GLN A 659 -5.04 -4.68 -10.50
N LEU A 660 -5.99 -5.57 -10.21
CA LEU A 660 -6.98 -6.04 -11.19
C LEU A 660 -8.10 -5.04 -11.45
N LEU A 661 -8.49 -4.24 -10.46
CA LEU A 661 -9.63 -3.34 -10.62
C LEU A 661 -9.27 -2.05 -11.35
N PRO A 662 -10.21 -1.48 -12.14
CA PRO A 662 -10.14 -0.11 -12.61
C PRO A 662 -10.45 0.85 -11.45
N ILE A 663 -9.55 0.89 -10.47
CA ILE A 663 -9.56 1.76 -9.30
C ILE A 663 -8.17 2.39 -9.14
N ARG A 664 -8.10 3.58 -8.53
CA ARG A 664 -6.82 4.25 -8.25
C ARG A 664 -5.92 3.39 -7.35
N ASN A 665 -4.62 3.67 -7.36
CA ASN A 665 -3.72 3.13 -6.34
C ASN A 665 -4.12 3.63 -4.95
N ASN A 666 -3.96 2.78 -3.93
CA ASN A 666 -4.50 3.01 -2.59
C ASN A 666 -5.99 3.38 -2.65
N GLY A 667 -6.70 2.79 -3.62
CA GLY A 667 -8.13 2.89 -3.81
C GLY A 667 -8.88 1.95 -2.89
N ILE A 668 -8.23 0.93 -2.35
CA ILE A 668 -8.82 -0.01 -1.40
C ILE A 668 -8.30 0.26 0.03
N ASP A 669 -9.16 0.77 0.92
CA ASP A 669 -8.93 0.80 2.37
C ASP A 669 -9.30 -0.58 2.95
N TYR A 670 -8.31 -1.47 2.98
CA TYR A 670 -8.47 -2.80 3.56
C TYR A 670 -8.01 -2.83 5.02
N ARG A 671 -8.84 -3.37 5.90
CA ARG A 671 -8.47 -3.61 7.30
C ARG A 671 -8.93 -4.97 7.78
N VAL A 672 -8.14 -5.58 8.66
CA VAL A 672 -8.55 -6.80 9.35
C VAL A 672 -9.16 -6.43 10.70
N LYS A 673 -10.40 -6.85 10.91
CA LYS A 673 -11.06 -6.69 12.20
C LYS A 673 -10.28 -7.40 13.31
N SER A 674 -10.20 -6.74 14.47
CA SER A 674 -9.51 -7.31 15.63
C SER A 674 -10.22 -8.56 16.15
N GLY A 675 -9.44 -9.56 16.56
CA GLY A 675 -9.93 -10.84 17.06
C GLY A 675 -10.42 -11.80 15.97
N TYR A 676 -10.95 -12.93 16.44
CA TYR A 676 -11.46 -14.01 15.59
C TYR A 676 -12.94 -14.26 15.90
N MET A 677 -13.74 -14.42 14.86
CA MET A 677 -15.12 -14.90 14.97
C MET A 677 -15.11 -16.42 15.15
N ASN A 678 -15.59 -16.92 16.29
CA ASN A 678 -15.70 -18.36 16.50
C ASN A 678 -16.74 -18.96 15.54
N TRP A 679 -16.33 -19.96 14.75
CA TRP A 679 -17.21 -20.70 13.87
C TRP A 679 -17.09 -22.21 14.10
N THR A 680 -18.17 -22.83 14.54
CA THR A 680 -18.21 -24.25 14.96
C THR A 680 -19.07 -25.12 14.06
N LYS A 681 -19.68 -24.55 13.02
CA LYS A 681 -20.44 -25.31 12.03
C LYS A 681 -19.50 -25.74 10.92
N ALA A 682 -19.57 -27.01 10.51
CA ALA A 682 -18.72 -27.51 9.43
C ALA A 682 -19.15 -26.85 8.12
N LEU A 683 -18.22 -26.15 7.47
CA LEU A 683 -18.42 -25.61 6.15
C LEU A 683 -18.34 -26.75 5.12
N SER A 684 -19.23 -26.69 4.15
CA SER A 684 -19.33 -27.71 3.11
C SER A 684 -18.13 -27.65 2.16
N PRO A 685 -17.65 -28.78 1.61
CA PRO A 685 -16.70 -28.78 0.49
C PRO A 685 -17.28 -28.03 -0.73
N CYS A 686 -16.39 -27.55 -1.63
CA CYS A 686 -16.73 -26.65 -2.74
C CYS A 686 -17.83 -27.16 -3.68
N SER A 687 -18.06 -28.48 -3.71
CA SER A 687 -19.02 -29.15 -4.59
C SER A 687 -20.38 -29.46 -3.95
N SER A 688 -20.61 -29.01 -2.72
CA SER A 688 -21.85 -29.31 -1.99
C SER A 688 -22.58 -28.03 -1.59
N ASN A 689 -23.88 -27.97 -1.92
CA ASN A 689 -24.81 -26.89 -1.56
C ASN A 689 -25.10 -26.85 -0.05
N GLY A 690 -24.08 -26.86 0.80
CA GLY A 690 -24.26 -26.95 2.24
C GLY A 690 -24.68 -25.64 2.86
N ASP A 691 -25.80 -25.68 3.57
CA ASP A 691 -26.43 -24.56 4.30
C ASP A 691 -25.47 -23.75 5.21
N ASN A 692 -24.37 -24.35 5.70
CA ASN A 692 -23.50 -23.70 6.68
C ASN A 692 -22.60 -22.60 6.11
N GLN A 693 -22.32 -22.59 4.79
CA GLN A 693 -21.61 -21.46 4.15
C GLN A 693 -22.52 -20.23 4.13
N HIS A 694 -23.79 -20.44 3.80
CA HIS A 694 -24.83 -19.40 3.83
C HIS A 694 -25.07 -18.89 5.24
N ASP A 695 -25.04 -19.77 6.25
CA ASP A 695 -25.12 -19.35 7.65
C ASP A 695 -23.99 -18.37 8.06
N LEU A 696 -22.76 -18.60 7.59
CA LEU A 696 -21.63 -17.72 7.91
C LEU A 696 -21.82 -16.35 7.25
N ILE A 697 -22.20 -16.34 5.97
CA ILE A 697 -22.50 -15.12 5.24
C ILE A 697 -23.66 -14.36 5.90
N GLN A 698 -24.75 -15.03 6.25
CA GLN A 698 -25.89 -14.44 6.96
C GLN A 698 -25.46 -13.81 8.30
N ALA A 699 -24.55 -14.45 9.04
CA ALA A 699 -24.04 -13.93 10.30
C ALA A 699 -23.20 -12.66 10.09
N LEU A 700 -22.36 -12.61 9.04
CA LEU A 700 -21.57 -11.44 8.68
C LEU A 700 -22.45 -10.29 8.16
N ASN A 701 -23.40 -10.59 7.27
CA ASN A 701 -24.42 -9.65 6.79
C ASN A 701 -25.19 -9.03 7.95
N SER A 702 -25.61 -9.85 8.92
CA SER A 702 -26.31 -9.37 10.11
C SER A 702 -25.44 -8.42 10.94
N GLN A 703 -24.14 -8.71 11.11
CA GLN A 703 -23.22 -7.82 11.81
C GLN A 703 -23.00 -6.51 11.06
N TRP A 704 -22.83 -6.57 9.74
CA TRP A 704 -22.64 -5.39 8.90
C TRP A 704 -23.89 -4.51 8.94
N LEU A 705 -25.07 -5.08 8.75
CA LEU A 705 -26.35 -4.37 8.80
C LEU A 705 -26.56 -3.74 10.17
N MET A 706 -26.30 -4.48 11.25
CA MET A 706 -26.46 -3.97 12.62
C MET A 706 -25.56 -2.76 12.89
N GLN A 707 -24.30 -2.80 12.44
CA GLN A 707 -23.37 -1.70 12.66
C GLN A 707 -23.66 -0.48 11.79
N ASN A 708 -24.12 -0.68 10.55
CA ASN A 708 -24.41 0.42 9.64
C ASN A 708 -25.79 1.04 9.91
N ALA A 709 -26.85 0.23 10.01
CA ALA A 709 -28.22 0.70 10.23
C ALA A 709 -28.44 1.29 11.64
N PHE A 710 -27.75 0.73 12.64
CA PHE A 710 -27.88 1.15 14.03
C PHE A 710 -26.57 1.73 14.58
N SER A 711 -25.78 2.37 13.73
CA SER A 711 -24.55 3.09 14.14
C SER A 711 -24.81 4.12 15.25
N TRP A 712 -26.01 4.73 15.28
CA TRP A 712 -26.43 5.62 16.36
C TRP A 712 -26.61 4.92 17.72
N LEU A 713 -26.94 3.62 17.72
CA LEU A 713 -27.18 2.83 18.93
C LEU A 713 -25.92 2.12 19.42
N PHE A 714 -25.06 1.65 18.50
CA PHE A 714 -23.86 0.86 18.82
C PHE A 714 -22.54 1.63 18.66
N GLY A 715 -22.61 2.90 18.22
CA GLY A 715 -21.43 3.68 17.83
C GLY A 715 -20.87 3.21 16.48
N THR A 716 -19.69 3.73 16.12
CA THR A 716 -18.94 3.27 14.94
C THR A 716 -18.30 1.91 15.25
N GLY A 717 -18.92 0.83 14.78
CA GLY A 717 -18.30 -0.50 14.76
C GLY A 717 -17.33 -0.69 13.60
N ASP A 718 -16.54 -1.77 13.63
CA ASP A 718 -15.51 -2.09 12.64
C ASP A 718 -16.02 -2.16 11.19
N PHE A 719 -17.29 -2.54 10.98
CA PHE A 719 -17.94 -2.66 9.66
C PHE A 719 -18.62 -1.35 9.21
N THR A 720 -18.58 -0.29 10.03
CA THR A 720 -19.24 0.99 9.70
C THR A 720 -18.62 1.59 8.45
N GLY A 721 -19.46 1.86 7.45
CA GLY A 721 -19.07 2.40 6.15
C GLY A 721 -18.27 1.42 5.27
N ALA A 722 -18.17 0.14 5.65
CA ALA A 722 -17.55 -0.86 4.78
C ALA A 722 -18.41 -1.09 3.54
N ASP A 723 -17.80 -1.02 2.36
CA ASP A 723 -18.43 -1.41 1.10
C ASP A 723 -18.54 -2.93 1.00
N HIS A 724 -17.51 -3.64 1.52
CA HIS A 724 -17.45 -5.10 1.55
C HIS A 724 -16.95 -5.64 2.89
N VAL A 725 -17.42 -6.82 3.27
CA VAL A 725 -16.93 -7.59 4.41
C VAL A 725 -16.54 -8.98 3.93
N TYR A 726 -15.31 -9.40 4.22
CA TYR A 726 -14.82 -10.70 3.77
C TYR A 726 -14.48 -11.63 4.94
N GLY A 727 -15.11 -12.80 5.01
CA GLY A 727 -14.86 -13.80 6.04
C GLY A 727 -13.70 -14.74 5.68
N TRP A 728 -12.57 -14.64 6.37
CA TRP A 728 -11.42 -15.52 6.17
C TRP A 728 -11.53 -16.80 7.01
N VAL A 729 -11.37 -17.95 6.37
CA VAL A 729 -11.39 -19.29 6.98
C VAL A 729 -10.07 -19.98 6.71
N ASP A 730 -9.60 -20.79 7.68
CA ASP A 730 -8.39 -21.60 7.51
C ASP A 730 -8.54 -22.58 6.32
N ASN A 731 -7.50 -22.67 5.51
CA ASN A 731 -7.48 -23.44 4.28
C ASN A 731 -7.71 -24.94 4.46
N ASP A 732 -7.22 -25.54 5.54
CA ASP A 732 -7.46 -26.95 5.82
C ASP A 732 -8.94 -27.20 6.14
N GLY A 733 -9.64 -26.16 6.59
CA GLY A 733 -11.04 -26.20 6.99
C GLY A 733 -12.02 -25.89 5.87
N TYR A 734 -11.67 -24.96 4.99
CA TYR A 734 -12.51 -24.52 3.89
C TYR A 734 -11.64 -23.97 2.74
N PRO A 735 -11.29 -24.79 1.74
CA PRO A 735 -10.41 -24.40 0.64
C PRO A 735 -11.14 -23.69 -0.52
N CYS A 736 -12.34 -23.18 -0.29
CA CYS A 736 -13.25 -22.66 -1.32
C CYS A 736 -13.59 -21.19 -1.07
N GLY A 737 -14.50 -20.63 -1.86
CA GLY A 737 -15.14 -19.35 -1.60
C GLY A 737 -16.65 -19.40 -1.85
N HIS A 738 -17.33 -18.38 -1.33
CA HIS A 738 -18.74 -18.13 -1.62
C HIS A 738 -19.09 -16.65 -1.35
N ALA A 739 -19.97 -16.07 -2.16
CA ALA A 739 -20.42 -14.68 -2.02
C ALA A 739 -21.95 -14.53 -1.95
N ASP A 740 -22.41 -13.42 -1.37
CA ASP A 740 -23.82 -13.05 -1.30
C ASP A 740 -24.25 -12.18 -2.49
N MET A 741 -24.40 -12.79 -3.66
CA MET A 741 -24.76 -12.09 -4.89
C MET A 741 -26.16 -11.44 -4.82
N PRO A 742 -26.33 -10.18 -5.28
CA PRO A 742 -27.65 -9.54 -5.36
C PRO A 742 -28.67 -10.29 -6.21
N VAL A 743 -28.24 -10.83 -7.36
CA VAL A 743 -29.13 -11.53 -8.30
C VAL A 743 -29.40 -12.98 -7.89
N TYR A 744 -28.59 -13.54 -7.00
CA TYR A 744 -28.75 -14.92 -6.52
C TYR A 744 -28.58 -14.97 -5.00
N PRO A 745 -29.64 -14.65 -4.24
CA PRO A 745 -29.61 -14.41 -2.79
C PRO A 745 -29.40 -15.72 -2.02
N HIS A 746 -28.17 -16.18 -1.92
CA HIS A 746 -27.86 -17.33 -1.10
C HIS A 746 -28.06 -17.06 0.39
N ALA A 747 -27.82 -15.82 0.82
CA ALA A 747 -27.67 -15.47 2.24
C ALA A 747 -28.12 -14.04 2.59
N GLY A 748 -29.03 -13.48 1.80
CA GLY A 748 -29.58 -12.13 2.00
C GLY A 748 -29.54 -11.26 0.75
N GLY A 749 -28.71 -11.61 -0.24
CA GLY A 749 -28.55 -10.89 -1.50
C GLY A 749 -27.91 -9.51 -1.36
N LEU A 750 -27.27 -9.17 -0.24
CA LEU A 750 -26.85 -7.79 -0.01
C LEU A 750 -25.75 -7.31 -0.97
N GLY A 751 -24.97 -8.22 -1.59
CA GLY A 751 -23.83 -7.86 -2.44
C GLY A 751 -22.74 -7.14 -1.65
N VAL A 752 -22.50 -7.59 -0.41
CA VAL A 752 -21.56 -6.97 0.53
C VAL A 752 -20.63 -7.99 1.16
N VAL A 753 -21.00 -9.28 1.18
CA VAL A 753 -20.30 -10.29 1.97
C VAL A 753 -19.82 -11.45 1.10
N GLY A 754 -18.51 -11.63 1.10
CA GLY A 754 -17.84 -12.85 0.64
C GLY A 754 -17.22 -13.64 1.80
N ILE A 755 -16.97 -14.93 1.59
CA ILE A 755 -16.17 -15.77 2.47
C ILE A 755 -15.19 -16.60 1.64
N GLY A 756 -14.06 -16.96 2.23
CA GLY A 756 -13.16 -17.91 1.58
C GLY A 756 -11.95 -18.31 2.40
N THR A 757 -11.01 -18.97 1.74
CA THR A 757 -9.80 -19.57 2.33
C THR A 757 -8.67 -18.57 2.53
N ASP A 758 -7.82 -18.80 3.53
CA ASP A 758 -6.54 -18.13 3.73
C ASP A 758 -5.35 -18.80 2.99
N ALA A 759 -5.64 -19.64 1.99
CA ALA A 759 -4.63 -20.39 1.24
C ALA A 759 -3.46 -19.49 0.79
N PRO A 760 -2.22 -19.98 0.95
CA PRO A 760 -1.02 -19.15 0.89
C PRO A 760 -0.77 -18.57 -0.49
N GLY A 761 -0.26 -17.33 -0.50
CA GLY A 761 0.35 -16.62 -1.63
C GLY A 761 1.58 -15.86 -1.15
N THR A 762 2.38 -15.32 -2.07
CA THR A 762 3.63 -14.62 -1.72
C THR A 762 3.63 -13.14 -2.10
N ASP A 763 2.97 -12.80 -3.19
CA ASP A 763 2.95 -11.47 -3.80
C ASP A 763 1.82 -11.41 -4.84
N THR A 764 1.63 -10.25 -5.47
CA THR A 764 0.53 -10.04 -6.43
C THR A 764 0.74 -10.74 -7.77
N ASP A 765 1.95 -11.16 -8.10
CA ASP A 765 2.23 -11.99 -9.27
C ASP A 765 2.01 -13.48 -8.98
N ASN A 766 2.13 -13.87 -7.72
CA ASN A 766 1.92 -15.22 -7.19
C ASN A 766 0.90 -15.17 -6.02
N PRO A 767 -0.35 -14.73 -6.30
CA PRO A 767 -1.32 -14.39 -5.26
C PRO A 767 -1.82 -15.59 -4.45
N GLY A 768 -1.63 -16.81 -4.96
CA GLY A 768 -2.14 -18.02 -4.33
C GLY A 768 -3.67 -18.11 -4.40
N ALA A 769 -4.21 -19.25 -3.96
CA ALA A 769 -5.64 -19.52 -4.07
C ALA A 769 -6.49 -18.59 -3.18
N GLY A 770 -6.00 -18.18 -2.00
CA GLY A 770 -6.76 -17.35 -1.06
C GLY A 770 -7.07 -15.97 -1.62
N ALA A 771 -6.07 -15.30 -2.23
CA ALA A 771 -6.29 -14.00 -2.86
C ALA A 771 -7.09 -14.12 -4.18
N LEU A 772 -6.90 -15.19 -4.96
CA LEU A 772 -7.71 -15.43 -6.16
C LEU A 772 -9.20 -15.63 -5.81
N ILE A 773 -9.48 -16.41 -4.77
CA ILE A 773 -10.85 -16.62 -4.27
C ILE A 773 -11.40 -15.31 -3.71
N PHE A 774 -10.63 -14.57 -2.92
CA PHE A 774 -11.05 -13.25 -2.42
C PHE A 774 -11.51 -12.32 -3.54
N VAL A 775 -10.73 -12.21 -4.63
CA VAL A 775 -11.12 -11.41 -5.79
C VAL A 775 -12.37 -11.97 -6.46
N HIS A 776 -12.42 -13.28 -6.69
CA HIS A 776 -13.54 -13.96 -7.33
C HIS A 776 -14.86 -13.67 -6.60
N GLU A 777 -14.89 -13.86 -5.29
CA GLU A 777 -16.08 -13.66 -4.47
C GLU A 777 -16.49 -12.19 -4.36
N LEU A 778 -15.53 -11.26 -4.23
CA LEU A 778 -15.89 -9.83 -4.16
C LEU A 778 -16.32 -9.25 -5.50
N LEU A 779 -16.00 -9.88 -6.63
CA LEU A 779 -16.53 -9.50 -7.93
C LEU A 779 -18.01 -9.90 -8.08
N HIS A 780 -18.40 -11.05 -7.49
CA HIS A 780 -19.79 -11.49 -7.42
C HIS A 780 -20.70 -10.49 -6.69
N ASP A 781 -20.17 -9.75 -5.71
CA ASP A 781 -20.89 -8.66 -5.03
C ASP A 781 -21.31 -7.52 -5.97
N TYR A 782 -20.69 -7.41 -7.16
CA TYR A 782 -21.05 -6.47 -8.21
C TYR A 782 -21.99 -7.05 -9.28
N ASP A 783 -22.60 -8.21 -9.01
CA ASP A 783 -23.40 -8.98 -9.96
C ASP A 783 -22.59 -9.43 -11.20
N LEU A 784 -21.27 -9.55 -11.05
CA LEU A 784 -20.45 -10.15 -12.08
C LEU A 784 -20.58 -11.67 -11.97
N LYS A 785 -21.07 -12.32 -13.00
CA LYS A 785 -21.27 -13.78 -13.05
C LYS A 785 -20.02 -14.51 -13.51
N HIS A 786 -20.01 -15.82 -13.35
CA HIS A 786 -18.98 -16.70 -13.91
C HIS A 786 -18.92 -16.60 -15.45
N THR A 787 -17.81 -17.03 -16.04
CA THR A 787 -17.58 -16.94 -17.50
C THR A 787 -18.51 -17.82 -18.38
N ASP A 788 -19.14 -18.84 -17.82
CA ASP A 788 -20.08 -19.78 -18.47
C ASP A 788 -19.73 -20.23 -19.90
N THR A 789 -18.53 -20.78 -20.08
CA THR A 789 -18.06 -21.12 -21.43
C THR A 789 -18.37 -22.56 -21.84
N GLY A 790 -18.90 -23.38 -20.93
CA GLY A 790 -19.40 -24.76 -21.14
C GLY A 790 -18.44 -25.76 -21.81
N SER A 791 -17.27 -25.32 -22.23
CA SER A 791 -16.39 -25.97 -23.20
C SER A 791 -14.92 -25.95 -22.78
N ASP A 792 -14.57 -25.22 -21.72
CA ASP A 792 -13.27 -25.34 -21.09
C ASP A 792 -13.35 -26.14 -19.78
N ASP A 793 -12.21 -26.71 -19.38
CA ASP A 793 -12.08 -27.51 -18.16
C ASP A 793 -12.14 -26.66 -16.87
N CYS A 794 -12.55 -25.39 -16.97
CA CYS A 794 -12.62 -24.48 -15.83
C CYS A 794 -13.93 -24.58 -15.04
N GLY A 795 -14.92 -25.34 -15.53
CA GLY A 795 -16.05 -25.83 -14.74
C GLY A 795 -17.03 -24.77 -14.22
N SER A 796 -16.89 -23.51 -14.62
CA SER A 796 -17.75 -22.40 -14.19
C SER A 796 -18.92 -22.25 -15.18
N ASN A 797 -20.16 -22.43 -14.69
CA ASN A 797 -21.36 -22.49 -15.53
C ASN A 797 -22.51 -21.71 -14.89
N ASP A 798 -22.73 -20.49 -15.41
CA ASP A 798 -23.86 -19.63 -15.08
C ASP A 798 -24.62 -19.34 -16.37
N SER A 799 -25.74 -20.03 -16.61
CA SER A 799 -26.55 -19.96 -17.86
C SER A 799 -26.96 -18.55 -18.33
N SER A 800 -26.83 -17.57 -17.44
CA SER A 800 -27.18 -16.16 -17.62
C SER A 800 -25.97 -15.23 -17.61
N SER A 801 -24.76 -15.77 -17.78
CA SER A 801 -23.54 -14.99 -17.92
C SER A 801 -23.59 -14.09 -19.15
N GLN A 802 -23.06 -12.89 -19.01
CA GLN A 802 -22.87 -11.95 -20.11
C GLN A 802 -21.44 -11.99 -20.66
N PHE A 803 -20.60 -12.92 -20.17
CA PHE A 803 -19.23 -13.09 -20.62
C PHE A 803 -19.22 -13.47 -22.11
N PRO A 804 -18.66 -12.63 -23.00
CA PRO A 804 -18.92 -12.73 -24.44
C PRO A 804 -17.95 -13.66 -25.18
N TYR A 805 -17.01 -14.30 -24.48
CA TYR A 805 -15.93 -15.05 -25.10
C TYR A 805 -16.20 -16.55 -25.10
N SER A 806 -15.63 -17.25 -26.09
CA SER A 806 -15.82 -18.70 -26.24
C SER A 806 -15.03 -19.56 -25.26
N ASN A 807 -14.12 -18.97 -24.48
CA ASN A 807 -13.34 -19.64 -23.43
C ASN A 807 -13.04 -18.65 -22.31
N SER A 808 -12.71 -19.16 -21.12
CA SER A 808 -12.48 -18.37 -19.91
C SER A 808 -11.12 -17.68 -19.87
N GLY A 809 -10.36 -17.69 -20.98
CA GLY A 809 -9.10 -16.95 -21.08
C GLY A 809 -9.30 -15.44 -20.96
N ILE A 810 -8.25 -14.71 -20.62
CA ILE A 810 -8.32 -13.24 -20.51
C ILE A 810 -8.40 -12.53 -21.88
N GLN A 811 -8.29 -13.27 -22.99
CA GLN A 811 -8.37 -12.83 -24.40
C GLN A 811 -7.30 -11.83 -24.88
N GLU A 812 -6.90 -10.88 -24.05
CA GLU A 812 -5.81 -9.94 -24.29
C GLU A 812 -4.62 -10.24 -23.36
N PHE A 813 -3.45 -9.71 -23.68
CA PHE A 813 -2.33 -9.76 -22.74
C PHE A 813 -2.64 -8.89 -21.51
N GLY A 814 -2.54 -9.49 -20.33
CA GLY A 814 -2.52 -8.76 -19.07
C GLY A 814 -1.11 -8.24 -18.78
N PHE A 815 -1.02 -7.16 -18.02
CA PHE A 815 0.23 -6.56 -17.62
C PHE A 815 0.10 -6.00 -16.21
N ASN A 816 0.98 -6.41 -15.30
CA ASN A 816 1.06 -5.82 -13.98
C ASN A 816 1.95 -4.56 -14.02
N PRO A 817 1.38 -3.34 -13.90
CA PRO A 817 2.17 -2.11 -13.98
C PRO A 817 3.11 -1.91 -12.78
N ILE A 818 2.97 -2.70 -11.70
CA ILE A 818 3.85 -2.59 -10.52
C ILE A 818 5.09 -3.47 -10.69
N THR A 819 4.94 -4.68 -11.19
CA THR A 819 6.04 -5.67 -11.29
C THR A 819 6.59 -5.85 -12.70
N GLY A 820 5.87 -5.35 -13.71
CA GLY A 820 6.18 -5.56 -15.13
C GLY A 820 5.81 -6.96 -15.65
N LYS A 821 5.13 -7.81 -14.85
CA LYS A 821 4.76 -9.16 -15.28
C LYS A 821 3.72 -9.14 -16.39
N ILE A 822 3.99 -9.93 -17.43
CA ILE A 822 3.07 -10.16 -18.56
C ILE A 822 2.27 -11.43 -18.31
N TYR A 823 0.95 -11.31 -18.43
CA TYR A 823 0.00 -12.42 -18.35
C TYR A 823 -0.45 -12.81 -19.76
N ASN A 824 -0.09 -14.03 -20.18
CA ASN A 824 -0.37 -14.49 -21.53
C ASN A 824 -1.79 -15.10 -21.60
N PRO A 825 -2.65 -14.69 -22.56
CA PRO A 825 -4.01 -15.21 -22.66
C PRO A 825 -4.10 -16.72 -22.93
N SER A 826 -3.02 -17.35 -23.42
CA SER A 826 -2.97 -18.81 -23.64
C SER A 826 -2.87 -19.65 -22.36
N ASN A 827 -2.41 -19.07 -21.24
CA ASN A 827 -2.26 -19.76 -19.96
C ASN A 827 -2.87 -19.01 -18.76
N THR A 828 -3.42 -17.83 -18.98
CA THR A 828 -4.08 -17.00 -17.97
C THR A 828 -5.57 -16.93 -18.23
N HIS A 829 -6.35 -17.15 -17.18
CA HIS A 829 -7.81 -17.17 -17.25
C HIS A 829 -8.38 -16.04 -16.41
N ASP A 830 -9.58 -15.60 -16.79
CA ASP A 830 -10.33 -14.62 -16.04
C ASP A 830 -10.58 -15.14 -14.62
N VAL A 831 -10.40 -14.27 -13.63
CA VAL A 831 -10.64 -14.59 -12.21
C VAL A 831 -12.06 -15.05 -11.94
N MET A 832 -13.03 -14.73 -12.82
CA MET A 832 -14.42 -15.24 -12.73
C MET A 832 -14.61 -16.68 -13.26
N SER A 833 -13.52 -17.39 -13.56
CA SER A 833 -13.50 -18.84 -13.80
C SER A 833 -12.89 -19.58 -12.61
N TYR A 834 -13.06 -20.90 -12.50
CA TYR A 834 -12.45 -21.68 -11.41
C TYR A 834 -11.03 -22.20 -11.71
N CYS A 835 -10.53 -22.02 -12.93
CA CYS A 835 -9.19 -22.46 -13.33
C CYS A 835 -8.06 -21.82 -12.48
N PRO A 836 -8.08 -20.49 -12.23
CA PRO A 836 -7.07 -19.86 -11.41
C PRO A 836 -7.03 -20.34 -9.96
N SER A 837 -8.17 -20.34 -9.27
CA SER A 837 -8.27 -20.71 -7.86
C SER A 837 -7.95 -22.20 -7.62
N GLY A 838 -8.28 -23.06 -8.60
CA GLY A 838 -7.86 -24.46 -8.62
C GLY A 838 -6.37 -24.68 -8.94
N GLY A 839 -5.61 -23.62 -9.24
CA GLY A 839 -4.17 -23.66 -9.52
C GLY A 839 -3.80 -24.27 -10.87
N SER A 840 -4.77 -24.55 -11.74
CA SER A 840 -4.51 -25.13 -13.07
C SER A 840 -4.02 -24.08 -14.08
N LYS A 841 -4.26 -22.80 -13.79
CA LYS A 841 -3.92 -21.63 -14.63
C LYS A 841 -3.55 -20.42 -13.77
N GLN A 842 -2.93 -19.41 -14.39
CA GLN A 842 -2.77 -18.10 -13.75
C GLN A 842 -4.10 -17.36 -13.75
N GLY A 843 -4.34 -16.53 -12.73
CA GLY A 843 -5.52 -15.67 -12.64
C GLY A 843 -5.19 -14.22 -12.95
N TRP A 844 -5.99 -13.62 -13.83
CA TRP A 844 -5.98 -12.19 -14.13
C TRP A 844 -7.38 -11.80 -14.63
N ILE A 845 -7.58 -10.56 -15.08
CA ILE A 845 -8.87 -10.11 -15.61
C ILE A 845 -8.86 -9.97 -17.13
N SER A 846 -10.00 -10.27 -17.75
CA SER A 846 -10.26 -10.01 -19.17
C SER A 846 -10.73 -8.56 -19.41
N PRO A 847 -10.72 -8.09 -20.68
CA PRO A 847 -11.34 -6.82 -21.06
C PRO A 847 -12.83 -6.72 -20.71
N TYR A 848 -13.54 -7.85 -20.62
CA TYR A 848 -14.95 -7.85 -20.22
C TYR A 848 -15.07 -7.49 -18.74
N THR A 849 -14.35 -8.19 -17.87
CA THR A 849 -14.34 -7.95 -16.42
C THR A 849 -13.86 -6.53 -16.10
N TRP A 850 -12.82 -6.04 -16.78
CA TRP A 850 -12.36 -4.64 -16.64
C TRP A 850 -13.44 -3.62 -16.97
N ASN A 851 -14.10 -3.75 -18.13
CA ASN A 851 -15.16 -2.82 -18.53
C ASN A 851 -16.37 -2.88 -17.59
N TYR A 852 -16.76 -4.09 -17.21
CA TYR A 852 -17.85 -4.31 -16.27
C TYR A 852 -17.56 -3.57 -14.96
N MET A 853 -16.40 -3.80 -14.36
CA MET A 853 -16.01 -3.14 -13.11
C MET A 853 -15.82 -1.63 -13.26
N SER A 854 -15.30 -1.16 -14.40
CA SER A 854 -15.13 0.28 -14.64
C SER A 854 -16.47 1.02 -14.67
N SER A 855 -17.54 0.35 -15.14
CA SER A 855 -18.90 0.89 -15.10
C SER A 855 -19.50 0.89 -13.69
N LYS A 856 -19.16 -0.13 -12.88
CA LYS A 856 -19.70 -0.31 -11.52
C LYS A 856 -19.00 0.55 -10.46
N LEU A 857 -17.77 0.98 -10.72
CA LEU A 857 -16.94 1.84 -9.86
C LEU A 857 -16.96 3.32 -10.29
N ASP A 858 -17.81 3.69 -11.25
CA ASP A 858 -17.97 5.08 -11.67
C ASP A 858 -18.62 5.89 -10.55
N ALA A 859 -17.96 6.98 -10.12
CA ALA A 859 -18.41 7.84 -9.04
C ALA A 859 -19.81 8.42 -9.30
N ALA A 860 -20.17 8.66 -10.57
CA ALA A 860 -21.51 9.10 -10.94
C ALA A 860 -22.55 7.99 -10.81
N ALA A 861 -22.21 6.73 -11.12
CA ALA A 861 -23.12 5.60 -10.91
C ALA A 861 -23.35 5.35 -9.42
N VAL A 862 -22.29 5.50 -8.61
CA VAL A 862 -22.35 5.41 -7.15
C VAL A 862 -23.17 6.56 -6.54
N SER A 863 -23.03 7.79 -7.07
CA SER A 863 -23.76 8.97 -6.61
C SER A 863 -25.21 9.01 -7.10
N ALA A 864 -25.48 8.60 -8.34
CA ALA A 864 -26.83 8.54 -8.92
C ALA A 864 -27.71 7.47 -8.26
N ALA A 865 -27.12 6.41 -7.70
CA ALA A 865 -27.83 5.56 -6.76
C ALA A 865 -28.30 6.38 -5.54
N GLY A 866 -27.45 7.25 -4.98
CA GLY A 866 -27.78 8.02 -3.77
C GLY A 866 -28.74 9.21 -3.90
N GLU A 867 -28.97 9.77 -5.10
CA GLU A 867 -29.74 11.03 -5.27
C GLU A 867 -31.28 10.87 -5.33
N GLU A 868 -31.82 9.65 -5.24
CA GLU A 868 -33.29 9.44 -5.28
C GLU A 868 -33.98 9.64 -3.89
N GLY A 869 -33.70 10.75 -3.21
CA GLY A 869 -34.52 11.34 -2.14
C GLY A 869 -34.52 10.65 -0.77
N THR A 870 -33.93 11.30 0.24
CA THR A 870 -34.00 10.95 1.69
C THR A 870 -33.68 9.50 2.01
N LEU A 871 -32.54 9.04 1.49
CA LEU A 871 -32.03 7.68 1.65
C LEU A 871 -30.85 7.67 2.64
N VAL A 872 -30.88 6.78 3.63
CA VAL A 872 -29.68 6.48 4.43
C VAL A 872 -28.85 5.50 3.61
N ARG A 873 -27.67 5.92 3.16
CA ARG A 873 -26.76 5.05 2.40
C ARG A 873 -26.13 4.04 3.35
N LEU A 874 -26.57 2.78 3.29
CA LEU A 874 -25.88 1.65 3.92
C LEU A 874 -25.26 0.83 2.77
N GLY A 875 -24.00 1.10 2.43
CA GLY A 875 -23.32 0.48 1.27
C GLY A 875 -23.80 1.01 -0.10
N LYS A 876 -24.08 0.08 -1.03
CA LYS A 876 -24.52 0.38 -2.42
C LYS A 876 -26.05 0.34 -2.61
N GLU A 877 -26.78 0.00 -1.56
CA GLU A 877 -28.24 -0.13 -1.52
C GLU A 877 -28.90 1.12 -0.91
N ASN A 878 -30.08 1.48 -1.43
CA ASN A 878 -30.82 2.67 -1.02
C ASN A 878 -31.86 2.35 0.05
N PHE A 879 -31.66 2.78 1.30
CA PHE A 879 -32.66 2.63 2.37
C PHE A 879 -33.60 3.85 2.48
N ARG A 880 -34.89 3.69 2.13
CA ARG A 880 -35.92 4.75 2.28
C ARG A 880 -36.49 4.77 3.70
N HIS A 881 -36.53 5.96 4.31
CA HIS A 881 -37.20 6.21 5.59
C HIS A 881 -38.65 6.69 5.34
N VAL A 882 -39.67 6.10 5.99
CA VAL A 882 -41.10 6.50 5.85
C VAL A 882 -41.84 6.42 7.22
N ALA A 883 -43.02 7.07 7.38
CA ALA A 883 -43.65 7.42 8.67
C ALA A 883 -44.99 6.72 9.09
N ALA A 884 -45.19 6.62 10.43
CA ALA A 884 -46.18 5.94 11.31
C ALA A 884 -47.70 5.78 11.00
N SER A 885 -48.29 6.32 9.93
CA SER A 885 -49.76 6.35 9.80
C SER A 885 -50.45 5.55 8.70
N ASP A 886 -49.77 4.88 7.78
CA ASP A 886 -50.38 4.47 6.52
C ASP A 886 -50.81 2.95 6.41
N LEU A 887 -50.44 1.98 7.31
CA LEU A 887 -50.06 0.54 6.96
C LEU A 887 -51.14 -0.57 6.98
N LEU A 888 -51.06 -1.57 6.08
CA LEU A 888 -51.90 -2.80 6.02
C LEU A 888 -51.12 -4.14 6.00
N VAL A 889 -51.63 -5.16 6.71
CA VAL A 889 -51.03 -6.51 6.86
C VAL A 889 -51.93 -7.62 6.27
N VAL A 890 -51.35 -8.57 5.52
CA VAL A 890 -52.03 -9.81 5.05
C VAL A 890 -51.19 -11.05 5.38
N ASN A 891 -51.83 -12.08 5.96
CA ASN A 891 -51.23 -13.40 6.24
C ASN A 891 -51.76 -14.45 5.25
N ALA A 892 -50.89 -15.22 4.60
CA ALA A 892 -51.27 -16.34 3.74
C ALA A 892 -50.39 -17.57 3.98
N VAL A 893 -51.01 -18.75 4.07
CA VAL A 893 -50.34 -20.05 4.18
C VAL A 893 -50.58 -20.81 2.88
N ILE A 894 -49.52 -21.24 2.20
CA ILE A 894 -49.64 -21.92 0.90
C ILE A 894 -49.20 -23.38 1.06
N PHE A 895 -50.06 -24.30 0.63
CA PHE A 895 -49.77 -25.72 0.57
C PHE A 895 -49.45 -26.10 -0.88
N ASN A 896 -48.37 -26.86 -1.11
CA ASN A 896 -48.15 -27.55 -2.37
C ASN A 896 -48.53 -29.03 -2.23
N PRO A 897 -49.79 -29.41 -2.53
CA PRO A 897 -50.27 -30.78 -2.36
C PRO A 897 -49.81 -31.74 -3.47
N ALA A 898 -49.10 -31.26 -4.51
CA ALA A 898 -48.80 -32.05 -5.72
C ALA A 898 -47.44 -32.78 -5.70
N SER A 899 -46.64 -32.67 -4.64
CA SER A 899 -45.40 -33.46 -4.53
C SER A 899 -45.71 -34.86 -4.00
N ASP A 900 -45.47 -35.89 -4.83
CA ASP A 900 -45.54 -37.28 -4.38
C ASP A 900 -44.53 -37.52 -3.25
N GLY A 901 -45.04 -37.83 -2.04
CA GLY A 901 -44.23 -38.08 -0.84
C GLY A 901 -44.51 -37.18 0.39
N PHE A 902 -45.54 -36.34 0.36
CA PHE A 902 -45.82 -35.41 1.47
C PHE A 902 -46.42 -36.11 2.73
N ASN A 903 -45.64 -36.17 3.82
CA ASN A 903 -46.02 -36.58 5.18
C ASN A 903 -45.67 -35.40 6.14
N PRO A 904 -46.58 -34.86 6.97
CA PRO A 904 -46.53 -33.47 7.39
C PRO A 904 -45.47 -33.26 8.47
N ALA A 905 -44.41 -32.50 8.16
CA ALA A 905 -43.59 -31.87 9.19
C ALA A 905 -42.93 -30.54 8.81
N ARG A 906 -42.85 -30.16 7.52
CA ARG A 906 -42.38 -28.81 7.17
C ARG A 906 -43.17 -28.25 5.99
N ALA A 907 -44.17 -27.42 6.31
CA ALA A 907 -44.68 -26.47 5.33
C ALA A 907 -43.54 -25.55 4.90
N GLY A 908 -43.45 -25.22 3.62
CA GLY A 908 -42.69 -24.04 3.22
C GLY A 908 -43.42 -22.83 3.82
N GLN A 909 -42.87 -22.25 4.88
CA GLN A 909 -43.31 -20.93 5.32
C GLN A 909 -42.66 -19.92 4.39
N LEU A 910 -43.50 -19.17 3.68
CA LEU A 910 -43.11 -17.81 3.37
C LEU A 910 -43.11 -17.07 4.71
N TYR A 911 -41.98 -16.47 5.06
CA TYR A 911 -41.96 -15.47 6.12
C TYR A 911 -42.86 -14.28 5.72
N ASN A 912 -43.22 -13.45 6.69
CA ASN A 912 -44.14 -12.33 6.52
C ASN A 912 -43.80 -11.50 5.27
N LEU A 913 -44.77 -11.31 4.38
CA LEU A 913 -44.68 -10.31 3.31
C LEU A 913 -45.22 -8.98 3.85
N HIS A 914 -44.37 -7.97 3.85
CA HIS A 914 -44.67 -6.64 4.37
C HIS A 914 -45.07 -5.72 3.21
N LEU A 915 -46.26 -5.11 3.28
CA LEU A 915 -46.55 -3.92 2.48
C LEU A 915 -46.06 -2.72 3.29
N LEU A 916 -45.04 -2.04 2.77
CA LEU A 916 -44.54 -0.81 3.34
C LEU A 916 -45.46 0.32 2.94
N ASP A 917 -46.22 0.78 3.91
CA ASP A 917 -46.29 2.20 4.10
C ASP A 917 -45.91 2.47 5.56
N GLY A 918 -45.69 3.72 5.92
CA GLY A 918 -44.49 4.07 6.64
C GLY A 918 -44.35 3.71 8.12
N THR A 919 -44.98 2.71 8.73
CA THR A 919 -45.41 2.96 10.12
C THR A 919 -44.63 2.56 11.36
N THR A 920 -43.63 1.70 11.31
CA THR A 920 -42.60 1.64 12.37
C THR A 920 -41.40 0.83 11.90
N GLU A 921 -40.23 1.23 12.39
CA GLU A 921 -38.89 1.01 11.82
C GLU A 921 -38.40 -0.45 11.87
N GLY A 922 -37.90 -0.93 10.73
CA GLY A 922 -37.19 -2.21 10.53
C GLY A 922 -36.83 -2.42 9.05
N ALA A 923 -35.67 -3.00 8.75
CA ALA A 923 -35.16 -3.23 7.38
C ALA A 923 -35.49 -4.64 6.87
N THR A 924 -35.90 -4.79 5.59
CA THR A 924 -36.15 -6.11 4.97
C THR A 924 -35.95 -6.09 3.43
N TYR A 925 -35.54 -7.23 2.85
CA TYR A 925 -35.02 -7.42 1.48
C TYR A 925 -36.07 -8.05 0.51
N LEU A 926 -36.03 -7.75 -0.80
CA LEU A 926 -36.99 -8.22 -1.83
C LEU A 926 -36.28 -8.75 -3.10
N LEU A 927 -36.79 -9.85 -3.70
CA LEU A 927 -36.45 -10.30 -5.05
C LEU A 927 -37.70 -10.69 -5.86
N PRO A 928 -37.72 -10.51 -7.20
CA PRO A 928 -38.93 -10.67 -8.01
C PRO A 928 -39.04 -12.03 -8.73
N GLY A 929 -40.27 -12.58 -8.78
CA GLY A 929 -40.66 -13.70 -9.65
C GLY A 929 -41.96 -14.38 -9.22
N GLU A 930 -42.98 -14.26 -10.07
CA GLU A 930 -44.46 -14.27 -9.97
C GLU A 930 -45.32 -15.52 -9.59
N GLY A 931 -46.52 -15.76 -10.17
CA GLY A 931 -47.39 -16.91 -9.91
C GLY A 931 -48.52 -16.69 -8.91
N TYR A 932 -49.00 -15.44 -8.75
CA TYR A 932 -49.98 -15.04 -7.73
C TYR A 932 -50.91 -13.94 -8.26
N SER A 933 -51.98 -13.67 -7.52
CA SER A 933 -52.86 -12.53 -7.78
C SER A 933 -53.04 -11.69 -6.53
N VAL A 934 -53.05 -10.35 -6.67
CA VAL A 934 -53.32 -9.43 -5.56
C VAL A 934 -54.77 -8.95 -5.66
N GLU A 935 -55.53 -9.16 -4.58
CA GLU A 935 -56.92 -8.71 -4.47
C GLU A 935 -57.05 -7.55 -3.47
N LEU A 936 -57.64 -6.44 -3.91
CA LEU A 936 -58.12 -5.39 -3.02
C LEU A 936 -59.52 -5.76 -2.55
N ARG A 937 -59.74 -5.89 -1.24
CA ARG A 937 -61.04 -6.29 -0.66
C ARG A 937 -61.55 -5.28 0.36
N LYS A 938 -62.87 -5.24 0.55
CA LYS A 938 -63.53 -4.56 1.67
C LYS A 938 -64.44 -5.56 2.39
N GLY A 939 -63.89 -6.21 3.41
CA GLY A 939 -64.53 -7.37 4.04
C GLY A 939 -64.40 -8.60 3.13
N GLU A 940 -65.48 -9.35 2.94
CA GLU A 940 -65.48 -10.51 2.01
C GLU A 940 -65.59 -10.11 0.53
N GLU A 941 -65.93 -8.85 0.24
CA GLU A 941 -66.12 -8.35 -1.12
C GLU A 941 -64.78 -7.96 -1.78
N VAL A 942 -64.51 -8.51 -2.96
CA VAL A 942 -63.35 -8.15 -3.81
C VAL A 942 -63.67 -6.93 -4.63
N LEU A 943 -62.93 -5.86 -4.39
CA LEU A 943 -63.04 -4.58 -5.08
C LEU A 943 -62.17 -4.52 -6.34
N SER A 944 -61.01 -5.20 -6.35
CA SER A 944 -60.11 -5.32 -7.51
C SER A 944 -59.24 -6.57 -7.41
N SER A 945 -58.84 -7.18 -8.52
CA SER A 945 -57.94 -8.35 -8.56
C SER A 945 -57.05 -8.29 -9.79
N GLU A 946 -55.73 -8.44 -9.61
CA GLU A 946 -54.77 -8.46 -10.70
C GLU A 946 -53.93 -9.74 -10.60
N SER A 947 -53.90 -10.54 -11.67
CA SER A 947 -53.24 -11.85 -11.71
C SER A 947 -51.94 -11.80 -12.48
N PHE A 948 -50.97 -12.58 -12.05
CA PHE A 948 -49.63 -12.59 -12.63
C PHE A 948 -48.98 -14.00 -12.53
N SER A 949 -47.92 -14.32 -13.31
CA SER A 949 -47.41 -15.71 -13.51
C SER A 949 -45.87 -15.87 -13.34
N VAL A 950 -45.38 -16.80 -12.50
CA VAL A 950 -44.01 -17.37 -12.64
C VAL A 950 -44.08 -18.81 -13.07
N THR A 951 -43.01 -19.15 -13.78
CA THR A 951 -42.53 -20.51 -13.95
C THR A 951 -41.27 -20.70 -13.09
N PHE A 952 -41.22 -21.73 -12.25
CA PHE A 952 -39.96 -22.19 -11.64
C PHE A 952 -39.35 -23.27 -12.53
N LYS A 953 -38.20 -22.98 -13.14
CA LYS A 953 -37.28 -24.02 -13.59
C LYS A 953 -36.18 -24.12 -12.53
N SER A 954 -36.12 -25.23 -11.81
CA SER A 954 -34.90 -25.59 -11.09
C SER A 954 -33.86 -25.97 -12.14
N GLU A 955 -32.84 -25.15 -12.34
CA GLU A 955 -31.69 -25.53 -13.18
C GLU A 955 -30.99 -26.80 -12.65
N TYR A 956 -31.16 -27.12 -11.36
CA TYR A 956 -30.58 -28.32 -10.74
C TYR A 956 -31.30 -29.63 -11.00
N SER A 957 -32.50 -29.61 -11.60
CA SER A 957 -33.18 -30.87 -11.98
C SER A 957 -32.53 -31.60 -13.16
N ALA A 958 -31.51 -31.00 -13.80
CA ALA A 958 -30.73 -31.61 -14.87
C ALA A 958 -29.34 -32.13 -14.45
N HIS A 959 -28.90 -31.94 -13.20
CA HIS A 959 -27.63 -32.51 -12.72
C HIS A 959 -27.79 -33.99 -12.31
N THR A 960 -28.17 -34.84 -13.26
CA THR A 960 -27.65 -36.22 -13.25
C THR A 960 -26.28 -36.17 -13.93
N GLY A 961 -25.23 -36.02 -13.13
CA GLY A 961 -23.86 -36.12 -13.62
C GLY A 961 -23.63 -37.46 -14.33
N GLY A 962 -23.10 -37.37 -15.55
CA GLY A 962 -22.26 -38.38 -16.17
C GLY A 962 -20.80 -38.02 -15.92
#